data_AF-A0AAV1JGH5-F1
#
_entry.id   AF-A0AAV1JGH5-F1
#
_cell.length_a   1.000
_cell.length_b   1.000
_cell.length_c   1.000
_cell.angle_alpha   90.00
_cell.angle_beta   90.00
_cell.angle_gamma   90.00
#
_symmetry.space_group_name_H-M   'P 1'
#
loop_
_entity.id
_entity.type
_entity.pdbx_description
1 polymer ?
#
loop_
_entity_poly.entity_id
_entity_poly.type
_entity_poly.pdbx_seq_one_letter_code
_entity_poly.pdbx_strand_id
1 'polypeptide(L)'
;MIVRTTVENLTGITIYLGNMVELNGENLGKAHQELHIKVQELVENETKLEDINDNENSYIDKILKIRVASKLKNIYYILEVMKCGDSLCISHALMCEWIYDDAFSNIINPDYLHHDVFPLMSLKMKNKMLNKIAANVRNETRAAAFFTYCKSLRIEPVAQKFLYFTSDSFKSNLIENKYQLNNIDSNLKYLIGNSIDLAVLFISQIEFDTAKEDYLMQLAYLYTVDAEKYLNLFEKNIKTNRGKRFGGRMSKSILTNHKTRVLNLPSLYIHKLNKYMLVRHSTSEDAKKYIASLLPTDLEKFWKNDFYGAYSYIFNMIPKSEAFKFFKNSFKALYGDKPFEKTCEFYHFRYYELFCEEDKEKWALQQIEDSAELLGTNKDYIWFKFVNFDQALVAIKKYILVTADEDDRNEMAMVLIKSCKNQKDLQKLFEYYYERFVNESGHHKENFIDQVVENHNIFQFDEQCWTAFNKILYSLQVYTPGFFGKNKYRTFCIIYNIIHKNEMHTALTHFMDSEIMPLRWIQRHSKNLTKEQVDDIYQYLFDYYVKQFHATEGKKSKELKEKRIDSASRLLHLLENFNKKIDDIPEVILNFVEENIKNFKHMDLLKDKRVTEASLMRLLKKDKNLVITKLPEVMIDSNYDQIKLTTLLKKVKVYFPNDIAIEILKFFDEHIKKSKENDWNMRTAVYAVFILGNEVYKKQLLAKYSPTEPKIDHSKIDRNLLGIQEAICRFACYSFPPVPLNAIMPYITGDYVHFCLPMFNMYLSNLPLPLSIKFITAILEAPISIQKHGIRMAFKAFTTENLKLLITDVWRKTKNVSLRQVMYKALVTKIDQSNEITQDELFDTLNMFTSTLHTDDQDGVFSLITSKQIPDRFRGKLLETTWMSVKNLSHKKSKNILIKIRIVRKIEQYIKLVDRAFCKKEIVQLHIDNMLVKKQIQDSFTVYEDDLFKEMWSLTSMFLISCKDESDLNESLTLIDVVYKETFDQWSYVSKDNIYVVMRFCFDFINNIKEKSFEESQMDNVYIIPILEHITKLLEEFPLAHKIYVPFFKVKFYTNIRKIMEKTLTDAEHTSKFVVNSLVKLIEDLKTKDKLAESLLDTLSDIVSNILRDMALLLKQNADILIAYVCIDLLENSFFNILLSIATMPLDPYYSETDITLFRELQTRFIKKINNINNFDIQSYYFNKFVANDFRKRVES
;
A
#
# COMPACT_ATOMS: atom_id res chain seq x y z
N MET A 1 40.68 13.37 -90.88
CA MET A 1 41.04 14.79 -90.65
C MET A 1 41.26 14.92 -89.15
N ILE A 2 42.49 14.80 -88.63
CA ILE A 2 43.53 15.86 -88.50
C ILE A 2 42.90 17.11 -87.84
N VAL A 3 43.22 17.60 -86.63
CA VAL A 3 44.48 17.96 -85.93
C VAL A 3 44.17 17.92 -84.39
N ARG A 4 44.94 17.35 -83.43
CA ARG A 4 46.20 17.82 -82.77
C ARG A 4 46.00 19.22 -82.08
N THR A 5 46.46 19.61 -80.88
CA THR A 5 47.53 19.18 -79.94
C THR A 5 47.46 20.05 -78.65
N THR A 6 47.84 19.51 -77.46
CA THR A 6 48.70 20.08 -76.36
C THR A 6 48.33 21.43 -75.66
N VAL A 7 48.66 21.78 -74.39
CA VAL A 7 49.38 21.21 -73.22
C VAL A 7 49.23 22.20 -72.03
N GLU A 8 49.07 21.63 -70.83
CA GLU A 8 49.55 22.06 -69.49
C GLU A 8 49.33 23.45 -68.84
N ASN A 9 49.02 23.32 -67.54
CA ASN A 9 49.41 24.13 -66.37
C ASN A 9 48.75 25.50 -66.14
N LEU A 10 47.88 25.58 -65.12
CA LEU A 10 48.26 26.18 -63.83
C LEU A 10 47.26 25.83 -62.73
N THR A 11 47.85 25.48 -61.60
CA THR A 11 47.34 25.11 -60.29
C THR A 11 46.40 26.12 -59.65
N GLY A 12 45.43 25.59 -58.88
CA GLY A 12 44.83 26.29 -57.75
C GLY A 12 43.34 26.56 -57.92
N ILE A 13 42.58 26.24 -56.87
CA ILE A 13 41.12 26.37 -56.73
C ILE A 13 40.35 25.13 -57.20
N THR A 14 40.48 24.06 -56.40
CA THR A 14 39.42 23.05 -56.31
C THR A 14 38.29 23.65 -55.49
N ILE A 15 37.18 23.91 -56.18
CA ILE A 15 35.90 24.33 -55.63
C ILE A 15 35.45 23.29 -54.58
N TYR A 16 35.29 23.73 -53.33
CA TYR A 16 34.71 22.93 -52.24
C TYR A 16 33.23 22.68 -52.54
N LEU A 17 32.94 21.60 -53.26
CA LEU A 17 31.63 20.94 -53.21
C LEU A 17 31.53 20.25 -51.85
N GLY A 18 30.52 20.65 -51.06
CA GLY A 18 30.28 20.17 -49.70
C GLY A 18 30.19 18.65 -49.63
N ASN A 19 31.26 18.02 -49.13
CA ASN A 19 31.31 16.59 -48.88
C ASN A 19 30.70 16.30 -47.50
N MET A 20 29.73 15.38 -47.50
CA MET A 20 29.17 14.75 -46.30
C MET A 20 30.30 14.23 -45.40
N VAL A 21 30.23 14.42 -44.08
CA VAL A 21 31.32 13.98 -43.18
C VAL A 21 31.36 12.46 -43.13
N GLU A 22 32.36 11.86 -43.77
CA GLU A 22 32.65 10.43 -43.67
C GLU A 22 33.69 10.15 -42.58
N LEU A 23 33.41 9.14 -41.74
CA LEU A 23 34.35 8.60 -40.75
C LEU A 23 34.73 7.18 -41.20
N ASN A 24 36.01 6.93 -41.39
CA ASN A 24 36.53 5.67 -41.93
C ASN A 24 37.08 4.73 -40.85
N GLY A 25 37.00 5.12 -39.58
CA GLY A 25 37.50 4.33 -38.46
C GLY A 25 37.02 2.88 -38.47
N GLU A 26 37.95 1.95 -38.29
CA GLU A 26 37.67 0.49 -38.27
C GLU A 26 36.91 0.03 -37.01
N ASN A 27 36.86 0.88 -35.97
CA ASN A 27 36.15 0.62 -34.73
C ASN A 27 35.65 1.92 -34.10
N LEU A 28 34.82 1.82 -33.06
CA LEU A 28 34.22 2.99 -32.40
C LEU A 28 35.27 3.97 -31.84
N GLY A 29 36.42 3.47 -31.38
CA GLY A 29 37.51 4.29 -30.86
C GLY A 29 38.14 5.16 -31.94
N LYS A 30 38.51 4.55 -33.08
CA LYS A 30 39.08 5.26 -34.24
C LYS A 30 38.09 6.28 -34.83
N ALA A 31 36.81 5.91 -34.99
CA ALA A 31 35.79 6.83 -35.50
C ALA A 31 35.59 8.06 -34.57
N HIS A 32 35.68 7.87 -33.25
CA HIS A 32 35.68 8.98 -32.30
C HIS A 32 36.91 9.88 -32.45
N GLN A 33 38.10 9.30 -32.68
CA GLN A 33 39.35 10.03 -32.88
C GLN A 33 39.32 10.85 -34.18
N GLU A 34 38.87 10.27 -35.29
CA GLU A 34 38.73 10.98 -36.57
C GLU A 34 37.76 12.16 -36.47
N LEU A 35 36.62 11.97 -35.81
CA LEU A 35 35.69 13.07 -35.54
C LEU A 35 36.36 14.16 -34.68
N HIS A 36 37.21 13.78 -33.72
CA HIS A 36 37.93 14.76 -32.90
C HIS A 36 38.97 15.54 -33.72
N ILE A 37 39.73 14.85 -34.58
CA ILE A 37 40.71 15.46 -35.48
C ILE A 37 40.03 16.47 -36.40
N LYS A 38 38.94 16.08 -37.09
CA LYS A 38 38.18 16.99 -37.96
C LYS A 38 37.63 18.21 -37.22
N VAL A 39 37.20 18.06 -35.97
CA VAL A 39 36.79 19.20 -35.15
C VAL A 39 37.97 20.14 -34.88
N GLN A 40 39.16 19.59 -34.56
CA GLN A 40 40.34 20.41 -34.29
C GLN A 40 40.82 21.13 -35.55
N GLU A 41 40.89 20.44 -36.70
CA GLU A 41 41.26 21.04 -37.98
C GLU A 41 40.37 22.25 -38.33
N LEU A 42 39.05 22.12 -38.18
CA LEU A 42 38.12 23.22 -38.47
C LEU A 42 38.24 24.39 -37.48
N VAL A 43 38.58 24.10 -36.22
CA VAL A 43 38.78 25.12 -35.18
C VAL A 43 40.12 25.84 -35.37
N GLU A 44 41.19 25.11 -35.69
CA GLU A 44 42.53 25.65 -35.96
C GLU A 44 42.56 26.47 -37.26
N ASN A 45 41.79 26.08 -38.27
CA ASN A 45 41.65 26.81 -39.54
C ASN A 45 40.68 28.01 -39.45
N GLU A 46 40.18 28.37 -38.26
CA GLU A 46 39.22 29.46 -38.03
C GLU A 46 38.01 29.44 -38.99
N THR A 47 37.55 28.24 -39.37
CA THR A 47 36.46 28.10 -40.33
C THR A 47 35.17 28.66 -39.71
N LYS A 48 34.52 29.59 -40.42
CA LYS A 48 33.26 30.17 -39.95
C LYS A 48 32.19 29.08 -39.90
N LEU A 49 31.29 29.17 -38.92
CA LEU A 49 30.29 28.12 -38.71
C LEU A 49 29.31 28.01 -39.88
N GLU A 50 29.06 29.14 -40.55
CA GLU A 50 28.22 29.23 -41.74
C GLU A 50 28.79 28.43 -42.90
N ASP A 51 30.13 28.38 -43.03
CA ASP A 51 30.85 27.72 -44.14
C ASP A 51 30.96 26.19 -43.94
N ILE A 52 30.53 25.67 -42.77
CA ILE A 52 30.56 24.23 -42.47
C ILE A 52 29.25 23.59 -42.91
N ASN A 53 29.32 22.88 -44.05
CA ASN A 53 28.25 22.07 -44.64
C ASN A 53 26.91 22.83 -44.76
N ASP A 54 26.77 23.60 -45.84
CA ASP A 54 25.55 24.37 -46.18
C ASP A 54 24.25 23.55 -46.15
N ASN A 55 24.35 22.22 -46.30
CA ASN A 55 23.23 21.28 -46.14
C ASN A 55 23.59 20.21 -45.10
N GLU A 56 23.07 20.33 -43.88
CA GLU A 56 23.19 19.33 -42.79
C GLU A 56 22.43 18.03 -43.10
N ASN A 57 22.88 17.29 -44.11
CA ASN A 57 22.18 16.14 -44.65
C ASN A 57 22.34 14.88 -43.77
N SER A 58 23.42 14.77 -43.01
CA SER A 58 23.67 13.64 -42.10
C SER A 58 23.62 14.02 -40.63
N TYR A 59 23.42 13.00 -39.79
CA TYR A 59 23.45 13.17 -38.34
C TYR A 59 24.85 13.55 -37.82
N ILE A 60 25.89 13.03 -38.48
CA ILE A 60 27.28 13.29 -38.08
C ILE A 60 27.71 14.71 -38.44
N ASP A 61 27.19 15.29 -39.53
CA ASP A 61 27.40 16.71 -39.88
C ASP A 61 26.89 17.62 -38.76
N LYS A 62 25.69 17.34 -38.24
CA LYS A 62 25.12 18.10 -37.11
C LYS A 62 25.97 18.00 -35.85
N ILE A 63 26.43 16.80 -35.51
CA ILE A 63 27.31 16.62 -34.34
C ILE A 63 28.65 17.33 -34.55
N LEU A 64 29.24 17.25 -35.74
CA LEU A 64 30.48 17.96 -36.07
C LEU A 64 30.30 19.45 -35.83
N LYS A 65 29.26 20.05 -36.42
CA LYS A 65 28.95 21.49 -36.29
C LYS A 65 28.68 21.89 -34.84
N ILE A 66 27.95 21.06 -34.07
CA ILE A 66 27.75 21.27 -32.62
C ILE A 66 29.08 21.25 -31.86
N ARG A 67 30.00 20.33 -32.18
CA ARG A 67 31.30 20.23 -31.52
C ARG A 67 32.23 21.39 -31.89
N VAL A 68 32.22 21.83 -33.14
CA VAL A 68 32.95 23.03 -33.57
C VAL A 68 32.39 24.27 -32.87
N ALA A 69 31.07 24.46 -32.88
CA ALA A 69 30.41 25.55 -32.16
C ALA A 69 30.73 25.53 -30.65
N SER A 70 30.80 24.35 -30.05
CA SER A 70 31.20 24.17 -28.65
C SER A 70 32.64 24.65 -28.40
N LYS A 71 33.57 24.34 -29.30
CA LYS A 71 34.99 24.75 -29.19
C LYS A 71 35.17 26.25 -29.44
N LEU A 72 34.44 26.81 -30.41
CA LEU A 72 34.44 28.24 -30.72
C LEU A 72 33.58 29.08 -29.74
N LYS A 73 32.99 28.46 -28.72
CA LYS A 73 32.08 29.10 -27.74
C LYS A 73 30.92 29.89 -28.38
N ASN A 74 30.41 29.43 -29.53
CA ASN A 74 29.28 30.08 -30.20
C ASN A 74 27.95 29.72 -29.49
N ILE A 75 27.56 30.57 -28.53
CA ILE A 75 26.37 30.34 -27.70
C ILE A 75 25.07 30.36 -28.50
N TYR A 76 24.93 31.25 -29.49
CA TYR A 76 23.69 31.40 -30.26
C TYR A 76 23.36 30.13 -31.04
N TYR A 77 24.35 29.54 -31.71
CA TYR A 77 24.14 28.27 -32.40
C TYR A 77 23.79 27.13 -31.43
N ILE A 78 24.44 27.07 -30.27
CA ILE A 78 24.14 26.06 -29.24
C ILE A 78 22.69 26.21 -28.74
N LEU A 79 22.19 27.44 -28.55
CA LEU A 79 20.79 27.70 -28.17
C LEU A 79 19.80 27.29 -29.26
N GLU A 80 20.10 27.56 -30.53
CA GLU A 80 19.25 27.12 -31.65
C GLU A 80 19.21 25.58 -31.73
N VAL A 81 20.33 24.90 -31.50
CA VAL A 81 20.37 23.43 -31.36
C VAL A 81 19.52 22.96 -30.18
N MET A 82 19.44 23.71 -29.08
CA MET A 82 18.54 23.36 -27.97
C MET A 82 17.05 23.42 -28.35
N LYS A 83 16.69 24.28 -29.32
CA LYS A 83 15.31 24.49 -29.80
C LYS A 83 14.89 23.52 -30.93
N CYS A 84 15.82 22.79 -31.55
CA CYS A 84 15.54 21.98 -32.74
C CYS A 84 14.63 20.74 -32.52
N GLY A 85 14.33 20.39 -31.27
CA GLY A 85 13.49 19.24 -30.92
C GLY A 85 14.17 17.86 -31.03
N ASP A 86 15.37 17.76 -31.61
CA ASP A 86 16.13 16.50 -31.66
C ASP A 86 16.89 16.23 -30.36
N SER A 87 16.37 15.28 -29.57
CA SER A 87 16.94 14.94 -28.26
C SER A 87 18.40 14.48 -28.29
N LEU A 88 18.90 13.93 -29.41
CA LEU A 88 20.29 13.50 -29.51
C LEU A 88 21.20 14.72 -29.82
N CYS A 89 20.78 15.67 -30.68
CA CYS A 89 21.51 16.93 -30.93
C CYS A 89 21.55 17.78 -29.65
N ILE A 90 20.40 17.94 -28.99
CA ILE A 90 20.30 18.62 -27.69
C ILE A 90 21.21 17.95 -26.66
N SER A 91 21.28 16.62 -26.63
CA SER A 91 22.18 15.90 -25.71
C SER A 91 23.65 16.23 -25.96
N HIS A 92 24.05 16.46 -27.21
CA HIS A 92 25.40 16.91 -27.56
C HIS A 92 25.64 18.37 -27.18
N ALA A 93 24.67 19.26 -27.44
CA ALA A 93 24.73 20.67 -27.01
C ALA A 93 24.87 20.81 -25.49
N LEU A 94 24.14 20.00 -24.70
CA LEU A 94 24.20 20.01 -23.22
C LEU A 94 25.55 19.53 -22.64
N MET A 95 26.44 18.95 -23.46
CA MET A 95 27.81 18.60 -23.04
C MET A 95 28.78 19.78 -23.05
N CYS A 96 28.38 20.95 -23.56
CA CYS A 96 29.20 22.16 -23.50
C CYS A 96 29.24 22.67 -22.05
N GLU A 97 30.27 22.33 -21.28
CA GLU A 97 30.32 22.67 -19.84
C GLU A 97 30.41 24.18 -19.59
N TRP A 98 31.08 24.92 -20.47
CA TRP A 98 31.29 26.37 -20.34
C TRP A 98 30.00 27.19 -20.36
N ILE A 99 28.89 26.68 -20.91
CA ILE A 99 27.61 27.43 -20.95
C ILE A 99 27.03 27.63 -19.54
N TYR A 100 27.43 26.81 -18.57
CA TYR A 100 26.93 26.88 -17.20
C TYR A 100 27.71 27.88 -16.33
N ASP A 101 28.86 28.37 -16.82
CA ASP A 101 29.71 29.32 -16.11
C ASP A 101 29.00 30.68 -15.89
N ASP A 102 29.47 31.44 -14.92
CA ASP A 102 28.86 32.73 -14.54
C ASP A 102 28.90 33.79 -15.65
N ALA A 103 29.86 33.68 -16.58
CA ALA A 103 29.93 34.53 -17.79
C ALA A 103 28.69 34.43 -18.69
N PHE A 104 27.92 33.33 -18.59
CA PHE A 104 26.70 33.11 -19.37
C PHE A 104 25.43 33.20 -18.52
N SER A 105 25.50 33.81 -17.33
CA SER A 105 24.36 33.98 -16.42
C SER A 105 23.19 34.77 -17.04
N ASN A 106 23.44 35.69 -17.96
CA ASN A 106 22.40 36.43 -18.69
C ASN A 106 21.62 35.56 -19.69
N ILE A 107 22.13 34.38 -20.04
CA ILE A 107 21.52 33.47 -21.02
C ILE A 107 21.00 32.21 -20.32
N ILE A 108 21.81 31.60 -19.44
CA ILE A 108 21.43 30.46 -18.62
C ILE A 108 20.93 30.96 -17.26
N ASN A 109 19.72 31.54 -17.29
CA ASN A 109 18.90 31.91 -16.15
C ASN A 109 17.44 31.46 -16.32
N PRO A 110 16.64 31.41 -15.24
CA PRO A 110 15.25 30.99 -15.31
C PRO A 110 14.39 31.71 -16.34
N ASP A 111 14.49 33.05 -16.43
CA ASP A 111 13.59 33.88 -17.24
C ASP A 111 13.81 33.66 -18.73
N TYR A 112 15.06 33.79 -19.19
CA TYR A 112 15.41 33.56 -20.59
C TYR A 112 15.06 32.13 -21.03
N LEU A 113 15.38 31.13 -20.18
CA LEU A 113 15.05 29.75 -20.52
C LEU A 113 13.54 29.49 -20.57
N HIS A 114 12.76 30.12 -19.69
CA HIS A 114 11.30 29.96 -19.65
C HIS A 114 10.63 30.50 -20.91
N HIS A 115 11.09 31.65 -21.41
CA HIS A 115 10.47 32.34 -22.55
C HIS A 115 11.03 31.91 -23.91
N ASP A 116 12.35 31.70 -24.03
CA ASP A 116 12.99 31.56 -25.35
C ASP A 116 13.38 30.11 -25.70
N VAL A 117 13.69 29.27 -24.71
CA VAL A 117 14.26 27.94 -24.95
C VAL A 117 13.27 26.83 -24.63
N PHE A 118 12.73 26.81 -23.40
CA PHE A 118 11.86 25.73 -22.95
C PHE A 118 10.57 25.57 -23.74
N PRO A 119 9.89 26.60 -24.29
CA PRO A 119 8.68 26.37 -25.08
C PRO A 119 8.89 25.44 -26.29
N LEU A 120 10.12 25.39 -26.82
CA LEU A 120 10.52 24.58 -27.98
C LEU A 120 11.20 23.26 -27.60
N MET A 121 11.57 23.07 -26.33
CA MET A 121 12.14 21.82 -25.83
C MET A 121 11.06 20.82 -25.40
N SER A 122 11.34 19.53 -25.58
CA SER A 122 10.52 18.46 -24.99
C SER A 122 10.72 18.37 -23.48
N LEU A 123 9.70 17.92 -22.73
CA LEU A 123 9.75 17.82 -21.26
C LEU A 123 10.97 17.03 -20.78
N LYS A 124 11.29 15.93 -21.46
CA LYS A 124 12.49 15.12 -21.16
C LYS A 124 13.78 15.92 -21.31
N MET A 125 13.89 16.75 -22.35
CA MET A 125 15.08 17.57 -22.57
C MET A 125 15.15 18.76 -21.61
N LYS A 126 14.01 19.38 -21.25
CA LYS A 126 13.95 20.39 -20.17
C LYS A 126 14.48 19.82 -18.86
N ASN A 127 13.97 18.68 -18.44
CA ASN A 127 14.42 18.00 -17.22
C ASN A 127 15.91 17.64 -17.30
N LYS A 128 16.39 17.16 -18.46
CA LYS A 128 17.81 16.86 -18.65
C LYS A 128 18.68 18.12 -18.53
N MET A 129 18.25 19.23 -19.11
CA MET A 129 18.93 20.52 -19.03
C MET A 129 18.95 21.04 -17.60
N LEU A 130 17.81 21.10 -16.90
CA LEU A 130 17.75 21.55 -15.50
C LEU A 130 18.63 20.70 -14.58
N ASN A 131 18.67 19.37 -14.78
CA ASN A 131 19.58 18.49 -14.05
C ASN A 131 21.06 18.79 -14.35
N LYS A 132 21.39 19.13 -15.61
CA LYS A 132 22.74 19.55 -15.98
C LYS A 132 23.12 20.91 -15.39
N ILE A 133 22.18 21.85 -15.35
CA ILE A 133 22.37 23.15 -14.67
C ILE A 133 22.61 22.91 -13.18
N ALA A 134 21.77 22.12 -12.50
CA ALA A 134 21.94 21.80 -11.07
C ALA A 134 23.28 21.11 -10.76
N ALA A 135 23.79 20.32 -11.70
CA ALA A 135 25.08 19.65 -11.54
C ALA A 135 26.28 20.58 -11.72
N ASN A 136 26.15 21.73 -12.40
CA ASN A 136 27.28 22.58 -12.81
C ASN A 136 27.26 24.00 -12.22
N VAL A 137 26.08 24.59 -11.97
CA VAL A 137 25.99 25.92 -11.35
C VAL A 137 26.45 25.84 -9.89
N ARG A 138 27.40 26.70 -9.52
CA ARG A 138 27.97 26.81 -8.17
C ARG A 138 27.66 28.14 -7.49
N ASN A 139 27.27 29.15 -8.26
CA ASN A 139 26.90 30.47 -7.76
C ASN A 139 25.61 30.39 -6.93
N GLU A 140 25.67 30.86 -5.67
CA GLU A 140 24.58 30.72 -4.70
C GLU A 140 23.30 31.43 -5.16
N THR A 141 23.42 32.66 -5.68
CA THR A 141 22.27 33.46 -6.15
C THR A 141 21.61 32.81 -7.36
N ARG A 142 22.40 32.29 -8.30
CA ARG A 142 21.86 31.57 -9.47
C ARG A 142 21.19 30.26 -9.05
N ALA A 143 21.79 29.51 -8.14
CA ALA A 143 21.20 28.28 -7.61
C ALA A 143 19.86 28.56 -6.91
N ALA A 144 19.77 29.63 -6.12
CA ALA A 144 18.53 30.06 -5.48
C ALA A 144 17.45 30.47 -6.50
N ALA A 145 17.81 31.21 -7.55
CA ALA A 145 16.88 31.58 -8.62
C ALA A 145 16.30 30.34 -9.33
N PHE A 146 17.15 29.36 -9.68
CA PHE A 146 16.69 28.10 -10.27
C PHE A 146 15.88 27.24 -9.32
N PHE A 147 16.19 27.24 -8.01
CA PHE A 147 15.37 26.57 -7.00
C PHE A 147 13.96 27.14 -7.00
N THR A 148 13.82 28.46 -6.88
CA THR A 148 12.52 29.16 -6.85
C THR A 148 11.73 28.91 -8.14
N TYR A 149 12.41 28.96 -9.28
CA TYR A 149 11.82 28.64 -10.57
C TYR A 149 11.31 27.19 -10.65
N CYS A 150 12.12 26.20 -10.26
CA CYS A 150 11.68 24.81 -10.29
C CYS A 150 10.54 24.53 -9.29
N LYS A 151 10.51 25.25 -8.16
CA LYS A 151 9.40 25.22 -7.19
C LYS A 151 8.11 25.79 -7.78
N SER A 152 8.17 26.91 -8.50
CA SER A 152 6.97 27.48 -9.16
C SER A 152 6.40 26.55 -10.23
N LEU A 153 7.27 25.78 -10.90
CA LEU A 153 6.88 24.75 -11.87
C LEU A 153 6.49 23.39 -11.25
N ARG A 154 6.61 23.21 -9.93
CA ARG A 154 6.34 21.94 -9.22
C ARG A 154 7.16 20.76 -9.78
N ILE A 155 8.46 21.00 -9.90
CA ILE A 155 9.47 19.99 -10.29
C ILE A 155 10.41 19.76 -9.10
N GLU A 156 9.85 19.32 -7.98
CA GLU A 156 10.51 19.20 -6.68
C GLU A 156 11.80 18.38 -6.72
N PRO A 157 11.88 17.20 -7.39
CA PRO A 157 13.10 16.40 -7.41
C PRO A 157 14.29 17.09 -8.07
N VAL A 158 14.03 18.06 -8.96
CA VAL A 158 15.09 18.85 -9.61
C VAL A 158 15.38 20.11 -8.80
N ALA A 159 14.34 20.78 -8.29
CA ALA A 159 14.48 21.94 -7.42
C ALA A 159 15.42 21.64 -6.24
N GLN A 160 15.20 20.53 -5.54
CA GLN A 160 15.98 20.15 -4.37
C GLN A 160 17.48 20.05 -4.66
N LYS A 161 17.89 19.64 -5.87
CA LYS A 161 19.32 19.52 -6.21
C LYS A 161 20.06 20.86 -6.19
N PHE A 162 19.35 21.96 -6.48
CA PHE A 162 19.93 23.30 -6.44
C PHE A 162 20.26 23.76 -5.02
N LEU A 163 19.51 23.29 -4.01
CA LEU A 163 19.75 23.64 -2.60
C LEU A 163 21.18 23.32 -2.16
N TYR A 164 21.83 22.31 -2.74
CA TYR A 164 23.17 21.94 -2.33
C TYR A 164 24.17 23.11 -2.42
N PHE A 165 24.01 23.98 -3.42
CA PHE A 165 24.89 25.13 -3.68
C PHE A 165 24.26 26.48 -3.33
N THR A 166 23.14 26.52 -2.60
CA THR A 166 22.62 27.79 -2.05
C THR A 166 23.29 28.13 -0.73
N SER A 167 23.28 29.41 -0.35
CA SER A 167 23.80 29.86 0.94
C SER A 167 23.07 29.20 2.11
N ASP A 168 23.75 29.10 3.26
CA ASP A 168 23.14 28.63 4.50
C ASP A 168 22.05 29.60 4.99
N SER A 169 22.19 30.91 4.75
CA SER A 169 21.14 31.90 5.05
C SER A 169 19.86 31.67 4.25
N PHE A 170 19.98 31.30 2.98
CA PHE A 170 18.84 30.94 2.13
C PHE A 170 18.16 29.68 2.66
N LYS A 171 18.93 28.63 2.98
CA LYS A 171 18.41 27.39 3.56
C LYS A 171 17.73 27.59 4.91
N SER A 172 18.31 28.41 5.80
CA SER A 172 17.72 28.76 7.09
C SER A 172 16.36 29.44 6.92
N ASN A 173 16.24 30.41 6.02
CA ASN A 173 14.96 31.06 5.72
C ASN A 173 13.91 30.05 5.18
N LEU A 174 14.33 29.13 4.29
CA LEU A 174 13.44 28.06 3.81
C LEU A 174 12.97 27.14 4.95
N ILE A 175 13.84 26.85 5.92
CA ILE A 175 13.53 25.99 7.06
C ILE A 175 12.55 26.70 8.02
N GLU A 176 12.78 27.99 8.28
CA GLU A 176 11.93 28.81 9.15
C GLU A 176 10.53 29.05 8.53
N ASN A 177 10.44 29.10 7.20
CA ASN A 177 9.18 29.26 6.48
C ASN A 177 8.49 27.90 6.25
N LYS A 178 7.82 27.38 7.30
CA LYS A 178 7.17 26.05 7.38
C LYS A 178 6.35 25.64 6.13
N TYR A 179 5.71 26.58 5.43
CA TYR A 179 4.93 26.31 4.21
C TYR A 179 5.76 25.75 3.04
N GLN A 180 7.07 26.01 3.00
CA GLN A 180 7.94 25.58 1.89
C GLN A 180 8.56 24.18 2.09
N LEU A 181 8.48 23.64 3.32
CA LEU A 181 9.04 22.34 3.74
C LEU A 181 8.10 21.15 3.49
N ASN A 182 6.79 21.36 3.37
CA ASN A 182 5.76 20.31 3.33
C ASN A 182 5.88 19.28 2.19
N ASN A 183 6.82 19.45 1.24
CA ASN A 183 7.05 18.57 0.08
C ASN A 183 8.51 18.08 -0.06
N ILE A 184 9.36 18.11 0.98
CA ILE A 184 10.73 17.57 0.89
C ILE A 184 10.71 16.04 1.10
N ASP A 185 10.21 15.32 0.09
CA ASP A 185 9.95 13.88 0.19
C ASP A 185 11.15 12.99 -0.20
N SER A 186 12.30 13.55 -0.58
CA SER A 186 13.50 12.74 -0.79
C SER A 186 14.80 13.54 -0.84
N ASN A 187 15.71 13.24 0.09
CA ASN A 187 17.13 13.65 0.12
C ASN A 187 17.42 14.98 0.84
N LEU A 188 17.15 15.01 2.16
CA LEU A 188 17.55 16.08 3.09
C LEU A 188 19.02 16.51 2.96
N LYS A 189 19.90 15.64 2.46
CA LYS A 189 21.30 15.97 2.19
C LYS A 189 21.47 17.20 1.29
N TYR A 190 20.55 17.46 0.36
CA TYR A 190 20.63 18.66 -0.47
C TYR A 190 20.29 19.95 0.30
N LEU A 191 19.36 19.88 1.25
CA LEU A 191 18.98 21.02 2.08
C LEU A 191 20.03 21.28 3.18
N ILE A 192 20.43 20.23 3.89
CA ILE A 192 21.28 20.33 5.09
C ILE A 192 22.78 20.35 4.73
N GLY A 193 23.18 19.72 3.62
CA GLY A 193 24.59 19.61 3.26
C GLY A 193 25.40 18.92 4.36
N ASN A 194 26.56 19.47 4.71
CA ASN A 194 27.38 19.00 5.83
C ASN A 194 27.24 19.87 7.10
N SER A 195 26.23 20.75 7.17
CA SER A 195 26.07 21.70 8.27
C SER A 195 25.22 21.09 9.39
N ILE A 196 25.85 20.86 10.56
CA ILE A 196 25.13 20.39 11.75
C ILE A 196 24.22 21.49 12.30
N ASP A 197 24.56 22.76 12.14
CA ASP A 197 23.73 23.87 12.63
C ASP A 197 22.42 23.95 11.85
N LEU A 198 22.45 23.73 10.53
CA LEU A 198 21.23 23.58 9.73
C LEU A 198 20.43 22.34 10.12
N ALA A 199 21.08 21.23 10.47
CA ALA A 199 20.40 20.03 10.97
C ALA A 199 19.68 20.32 12.30
N VAL A 200 20.34 21.04 13.22
CA VAL A 200 19.75 21.46 14.50
C VAL A 200 18.54 22.37 14.26
N LEU A 201 18.68 23.37 13.38
CA LEU A 201 17.59 24.28 13.01
C LEU A 201 16.42 23.52 12.37
N PHE A 202 16.69 22.60 11.44
CA PHE A 202 15.64 21.81 10.79
C PHE A 202 14.89 20.92 11.79
N ILE A 203 15.62 20.22 12.65
CA ILE A 203 15.02 19.33 13.66
C ILE A 203 14.21 20.11 14.71
N SER A 204 14.60 21.35 15.03
CA SER A 204 13.84 22.19 15.96
C SER A 204 12.50 22.66 15.41
N GLN A 205 12.33 22.73 14.08
CA GLN A 205 11.05 23.12 13.44
C GLN A 205 10.02 21.99 13.39
N ILE A 206 10.42 20.74 13.64
CA ILE A 206 9.52 19.60 13.58
C ILE A 206 8.79 19.46 14.92
N GLU A 207 7.46 19.39 14.87
CA GLU A 207 6.62 19.33 16.09
C GLU A 207 6.51 17.90 16.65
N PHE A 208 6.43 16.89 15.77
CA PHE A 208 6.20 15.50 16.16
C PHE A 208 7.50 14.73 16.36
N ASP A 209 7.66 14.11 17.54
CA ASP A 209 8.86 13.33 17.89
C ASP A 209 9.10 12.13 16.96
N THR A 210 8.05 11.51 16.41
CA THR A 210 8.17 10.43 15.43
C THR A 210 8.77 10.90 14.10
N ALA A 211 8.37 12.08 13.63
CA ALA A 211 8.90 12.67 12.41
C ALA A 211 10.36 13.09 12.59
N LYS A 212 10.72 13.67 13.74
CA LYS A 212 12.13 14.01 14.07
C LYS A 212 13.04 12.82 13.91
N GLU A 213 12.59 11.65 14.35
CA GLU A 213 13.36 10.43 14.25
C GLU A 213 13.68 10.05 12.80
N ASP A 214 12.67 9.97 11.94
CA ASP A 214 12.87 9.57 10.56
C ASP A 214 13.85 10.50 9.83
N TYR A 215 13.79 11.80 10.13
CA TYR A 215 14.72 12.76 9.56
C TYR A 215 16.13 12.68 10.17
N LEU A 216 16.28 12.50 11.48
CA LEU A 216 17.58 12.28 12.11
C LEU A 216 18.28 11.05 11.57
N MET A 217 17.53 9.98 11.28
CA MET A 217 18.06 8.77 10.65
C MET A 217 18.51 9.00 9.21
N GLN A 218 17.83 9.87 8.44
CA GLN A 218 18.30 10.30 7.12
C GLN A 218 19.59 11.13 7.19
N LEU A 219 19.77 11.87 8.29
CA LEU A 219 20.95 12.69 8.57
C LEU A 219 22.10 11.91 9.21
N ALA A 220 22.01 10.58 9.33
CA ALA A 220 23.06 9.74 9.93
C ALA A 220 24.43 9.85 9.25
N TYR A 221 24.51 10.35 8.02
CA TYR A 221 25.80 10.66 7.38
C TYR A 221 26.56 11.79 8.10
N LEU A 222 25.89 12.66 8.86
CA LEU A 222 26.54 13.69 9.67
C LEU A 222 27.37 13.10 10.81
N TYR A 223 27.14 11.84 11.19
CA TYR A 223 28.02 11.13 12.12
C TYR A 223 29.47 11.06 11.62
N THR A 224 29.69 10.97 10.29
CA THR A 224 31.06 10.99 9.73
C THR A 224 31.66 12.40 9.67
N VAL A 225 30.83 13.44 9.87
CA VAL A 225 31.29 14.84 9.95
C VAL A 225 31.71 15.16 11.38
N ASP A 226 30.83 14.90 12.35
CA ASP A 226 31.11 15.05 13.79
C ASP A 226 30.21 14.09 14.58
N ALA A 227 30.82 13.00 15.08
CA ALA A 227 30.12 11.95 15.80
C ALA A 227 29.50 12.45 17.10
N GLU A 228 30.21 13.29 17.86
CA GLU A 228 29.75 13.77 19.17
C GLU A 228 28.56 14.70 19.02
N LYS A 229 28.63 15.69 18.11
CA LYS A 229 27.51 16.60 17.88
C LYS A 229 26.29 15.90 17.31
N TYR A 230 26.48 14.93 16.42
CA TYR A 230 25.38 14.13 15.90
C TYR A 230 24.71 13.29 16.99
N LEU A 231 25.49 12.58 17.81
CA LEU A 231 24.94 11.78 18.91
C LEU A 231 24.24 12.65 19.95
N ASN A 232 24.76 13.85 20.26
CA ASN A 232 24.08 14.81 21.14
C ASN A 232 22.74 15.27 20.56
N LEU A 233 22.70 15.58 19.25
CA LEU A 233 21.48 15.96 18.56
C LEU A 233 20.46 14.80 18.57
N PHE A 234 20.94 13.56 18.35
CA PHE A 234 20.14 12.35 18.37
C PHE A 234 19.54 12.09 19.76
N GLU A 235 20.37 12.04 20.80
CA GLU A 235 19.95 11.78 22.19
C GLU A 235 18.96 12.84 22.71
N LYS A 236 19.15 14.11 22.32
CA LYS A 236 18.25 15.20 22.73
C LYS A 236 16.83 15.08 22.16
N ASN A 237 16.69 14.51 20.96
CA ASN A 237 15.45 14.61 20.18
C ASN A 237 14.72 13.28 19.98
N ILE A 238 15.36 12.13 20.23
CA ILE A 238 14.71 10.83 20.12
C ILE A 238 14.14 10.39 21.46
N LYS A 239 12.81 10.26 21.51
CA LYS A 239 12.08 9.73 22.66
C LYS A 239 11.32 8.44 22.36
N THR A 240 11.36 7.97 21.11
CA THR A 240 10.58 6.82 20.65
C THR A 240 11.44 5.60 20.35
N ASN A 241 10.91 4.42 20.69
CA ASN A 241 11.58 3.14 20.48
C ASN A 241 11.17 2.46 19.16
N ARG A 242 10.38 3.14 18.32
CA ARG A 242 9.92 2.69 17.00
C ARG A 242 10.84 3.25 15.91
N GLY A 243 10.92 2.66 14.72
CA GLY A 243 11.63 3.28 13.57
C GLY A 243 12.91 2.56 13.10
N LYS A 244 13.69 3.26 12.26
CA LYS A 244 14.85 2.68 11.54
C LYS A 244 16.06 2.47 12.46
N ARG A 245 16.91 1.50 12.09
CA ARG A 245 18.17 1.19 12.77
C ARG A 245 19.37 1.76 12.02
N PHE A 246 20.43 2.07 12.75
CA PHE A 246 21.73 2.38 12.19
C PHE A 246 22.30 1.18 11.42
N GLY A 247 23.06 1.48 10.35
CA GLY A 247 23.79 0.47 9.61
C GLY A 247 24.90 -0.17 10.45
N GLY A 248 25.29 -1.40 10.11
CA GLY A 248 26.26 -2.19 10.90
C GLY A 248 27.60 -1.50 11.14
N ARG A 249 28.10 -0.70 10.18
CA ARG A 249 29.35 0.08 10.33
C ARG A 249 29.25 1.14 11.42
N MET A 250 28.18 1.93 11.41
CA MET A 250 27.93 2.97 12.42
C MET A 250 27.65 2.35 13.78
N SER A 251 26.81 1.30 13.85
CA SER A 251 26.55 0.59 15.11
C SER A 251 27.82 0.02 15.74
N LYS A 252 28.74 -0.53 14.93
CA LYS A 252 30.06 -0.98 15.41
C LYS A 252 30.83 0.17 16.05
N SER A 253 30.94 1.30 15.35
CA SER A 253 31.67 2.47 15.83
C SER A 253 31.09 3.03 17.14
N ILE A 254 29.76 3.09 17.27
CA ILE A 254 29.09 3.51 18.51
C ILE A 254 29.41 2.53 19.65
N LEU A 255 29.32 1.22 19.41
CA LEU A 255 29.56 0.19 20.43
C LEU A 255 31.03 0.07 20.85
N THR A 256 31.98 0.47 20.00
CA THR A 256 33.41 0.45 20.34
C THR A 256 33.89 1.78 20.94
N ASN A 257 33.44 2.92 20.39
CA ASN A 257 34.01 4.23 20.73
C ASN A 257 33.12 5.01 21.72
N HIS A 258 31.83 4.70 21.79
CA HIS A 258 30.83 5.40 22.60
C HIS A 258 30.01 4.43 23.47
N LYS A 259 30.62 3.30 23.90
CA LYS A 259 29.94 2.24 24.67
C LYS A 259 29.29 2.77 25.96
N THR A 260 29.91 3.73 26.62
CA THR A 260 29.40 4.38 27.83
C THR A 260 28.06 5.05 27.60
N ARG A 261 27.86 5.74 26.46
CA ARG A 261 26.57 6.32 26.08
C ARG A 261 25.48 5.26 25.93
N VAL A 262 25.82 4.12 25.31
CA VAL A 262 24.89 2.99 25.14
C VAL A 262 24.48 2.39 26.49
N LEU A 263 25.43 2.25 27.42
CA LEU A 263 25.15 1.73 28.77
C LEU A 263 24.37 2.71 29.64
N ASN A 264 24.54 4.01 29.44
CA ASN A 264 23.82 5.05 30.18
C ASN A 264 22.41 5.30 29.64
N LEU A 265 22.18 5.08 28.33
CA LEU A 265 20.88 5.24 27.67
C LEU A 265 20.45 3.97 26.89
N PRO A 266 20.34 2.79 27.53
CA PRO A 266 20.08 1.57 26.77
C PRO A 266 18.70 1.54 26.12
N SER A 267 17.70 2.16 26.77
CA SER A 267 16.34 2.31 26.26
C SER A 267 16.27 3.08 24.93
N LEU A 268 17.24 3.96 24.66
CA LEU A 268 17.37 4.64 23.37
C LEU A 268 18.14 3.77 22.37
N TYR A 269 19.34 3.33 22.74
CA TYR A 269 20.29 2.76 21.77
C TYR A 269 19.94 1.33 21.31
N ILE A 270 19.37 0.48 22.17
CA ILE A 270 19.12 -0.93 21.83
C ILE A 270 18.15 -1.07 20.66
N HIS A 271 17.17 -0.17 20.57
CA HIS A 271 16.19 -0.14 19.49
C HIS A 271 16.77 0.37 18.16
N LYS A 272 17.86 1.14 18.23
CA LYS A 272 18.43 1.87 17.10
C LYS A 272 19.70 1.23 16.55
N LEU A 273 20.40 0.44 17.36
CA LEU A 273 21.57 -0.30 16.92
C LEU A 273 21.20 -1.57 16.15
N ASN A 274 22.10 -1.99 15.26
CA ASN A 274 21.98 -3.28 14.59
C ASN A 274 22.11 -4.44 15.60
N LYS A 275 21.13 -5.37 15.62
CA LYS A 275 21.08 -6.49 16.59
C LYS A 275 22.34 -7.35 16.57
N TYR A 276 22.84 -7.70 15.38
CA TYR A 276 24.02 -8.54 15.24
C TYR A 276 25.27 -7.86 15.80
N MET A 277 25.43 -6.56 15.53
CA MET A 277 26.56 -5.80 16.07
C MET A 277 26.46 -5.62 17.58
N LEU A 278 25.26 -5.41 18.13
CA LEU A 278 25.03 -5.34 19.57
C LEU A 278 25.45 -6.63 20.26
N VAL A 279 24.93 -7.79 19.81
CA VAL A 279 25.27 -9.10 20.40
C VAL A 279 26.77 -9.39 20.33
N ARG A 280 27.40 -9.09 19.19
CA ARG A 280 28.83 -9.36 18.96
C ARG A 280 29.77 -8.51 19.83
N HIS A 281 29.35 -7.31 20.23
CA HIS A 281 30.20 -6.34 20.94
C HIS A 281 29.76 -6.05 22.38
N SER A 282 28.79 -6.81 22.90
CA SER A 282 28.32 -6.74 24.28
C SER A 282 28.62 -8.04 25.03
N THR A 283 28.77 -7.94 26.35
CA THR A 283 28.98 -9.07 27.27
C THR A 283 27.68 -9.53 27.92
N SER A 284 27.67 -10.67 28.62
CA SER A 284 26.53 -11.11 29.44
C SER A 284 26.12 -10.07 30.49
N GLU A 285 27.09 -9.38 31.11
CA GLU A 285 26.81 -8.33 32.09
C GLU A 285 26.24 -7.06 31.45
N ASP A 286 26.66 -6.72 30.23
CA ASP A 286 26.02 -5.66 29.45
C ASP A 286 24.56 -6.03 29.15
N ALA A 287 24.30 -7.29 28.76
CA ALA A 287 22.95 -7.80 28.49
C ALA A 287 22.03 -7.74 29.72
N LYS A 288 22.53 -8.09 30.92
CA LYS A 288 21.80 -7.93 32.19
C LYS A 288 21.43 -6.46 32.45
N LYS A 289 22.37 -5.52 32.24
CA LYS A 289 22.11 -4.08 32.37
C LYS A 289 21.07 -3.58 31.37
N TYR A 290 21.15 -4.02 30.13
CA TYR A 290 20.18 -3.71 29.08
C TYR A 290 18.78 -4.16 29.47
N ILE A 291 18.61 -5.43 29.84
CA ILE A 291 17.32 -5.99 30.24
C ILE A 291 16.75 -5.23 31.44
N ALA A 292 17.55 -5.02 32.48
CA ALA A 292 17.12 -4.30 33.68
C ALA A 292 16.61 -2.87 33.36
N SER A 293 17.25 -2.17 32.43
CA SER A 293 16.85 -0.82 32.02
C SER A 293 15.63 -0.76 31.08
N LEU A 294 15.34 -1.86 30.38
CA LEU A 294 14.26 -1.94 29.40
C LEU A 294 12.94 -2.42 30.02
N LEU A 295 12.99 -3.04 31.20
CA LEU A 295 11.80 -3.51 31.91
C LEU A 295 10.82 -2.35 32.10
N PRO A 296 9.56 -2.48 31.62
CA PRO A 296 8.57 -1.43 31.79
C PRO A 296 8.19 -1.28 33.27
N THR A 297 7.76 -0.10 33.69
CA THR A 297 7.35 0.13 35.09
C THR A 297 5.96 -0.45 35.40
N ASP A 298 5.22 -0.83 34.37
CA ASP A 298 3.84 -1.30 34.46
C ASP A 298 3.72 -2.76 33.98
N LEU A 299 3.01 -3.59 34.75
CA LEU A 299 2.90 -5.02 34.50
C LEU A 299 2.01 -5.33 33.29
N GLU A 300 0.97 -4.53 33.03
CA GLU A 300 0.13 -4.75 31.86
C GLU A 300 0.93 -4.51 30.57
N LYS A 301 1.73 -3.43 30.53
CA LYS A 301 2.67 -3.16 29.43
C LYS A 301 3.76 -4.23 29.30
N PHE A 302 4.20 -4.83 30.39
CA PHE A 302 5.15 -5.93 30.34
C PHE A 302 4.63 -7.10 29.49
N TRP A 303 3.43 -7.56 29.81
CA TRP A 303 2.80 -8.67 29.11
C TRP A 303 2.37 -8.29 27.69
N LYS A 304 1.70 -7.15 27.52
CA LYS A 304 1.22 -6.67 26.21
C LYS A 304 2.32 -6.56 25.15
N ASN A 305 3.56 -6.30 25.56
CA ASN A 305 4.69 -6.09 24.66
C ASN A 305 5.46 -7.38 24.30
N ASP A 306 5.11 -8.55 24.83
CA ASP A 306 5.91 -9.79 24.71
C ASP A 306 7.40 -9.48 24.94
N PHE A 307 7.74 -9.05 26.15
CA PHE A 307 9.07 -8.53 26.44
C PHE A 307 10.18 -9.55 26.13
N TYR A 308 9.96 -10.83 26.43
CA TYR A 308 10.92 -11.88 26.10
C TYR A 308 11.08 -12.06 24.59
N GLY A 309 10.00 -12.19 23.83
CA GLY A 309 10.05 -12.31 22.38
C GLY A 309 10.76 -11.12 21.73
N ALA A 310 10.44 -9.90 22.17
CA ALA A 310 11.01 -8.66 21.66
C ALA A 310 12.54 -8.58 21.82
N TYR A 311 13.08 -9.10 22.93
CA TYR A 311 14.51 -9.01 23.29
C TYR A 311 15.22 -10.36 23.42
N SER A 312 14.66 -11.44 22.87
CA SER A 312 15.22 -12.81 22.92
C SER A 312 16.70 -12.89 22.53
N TYR A 313 17.12 -12.08 21.55
CA TYR A 313 18.52 -11.98 21.12
C TYR A 313 19.49 -11.42 22.18
N ILE A 314 19.00 -10.65 23.15
CA ILE A 314 19.75 -10.17 24.32
C ILE A 314 19.70 -11.22 25.43
N PHE A 315 18.55 -11.85 25.66
CA PHE A 315 18.42 -12.95 26.63
C PHE A 315 19.32 -14.13 26.31
N ASN A 316 19.47 -14.47 25.03
CA ASN A 316 20.35 -15.55 24.57
C ASN A 316 21.84 -15.29 24.83
N MET A 317 22.22 -14.09 25.26
CA MET A 317 23.59 -13.77 25.69
C MET A 317 23.85 -14.16 27.15
N ILE A 318 22.80 -14.40 27.93
CA ILE A 318 22.88 -14.83 29.32
C ILE A 318 22.82 -16.36 29.36
N PRO A 319 23.71 -17.05 30.11
CA PRO A 319 23.64 -18.51 30.28
C PRO A 319 22.26 -18.97 30.76
N LYS A 320 21.69 -20.02 30.15
CA LYS A 320 20.35 -20.54 30.52
C LYS A 320 20.20 -20.88 31.99
N SER A 321 21.26 -21.41 32.62
CA SER A 321 21.31 -21.71 34.06
C SER A 321 21.12 -20.49 34.96
N GLU A 322 21.41 -19.29 34.45
CA GLU A 322 21.30 -18.02 35.19
C GLU A 322 20.11 -17.17 34.73
N ALA A 323 19.71 -17.28 33.45
CA ALA A 323 18.79 -16.37 32.79
C ALA A 323 17.43 -16.29 33.50
N PHE A 324 16.85 -17.44 33.84
CA PHE A 324 15.57 -17.48 34.54
C PHE A 324 15.66 -16.90 35.96
N LYS A 325 16.68 -17.29 36.74
CA LYS A 325 16.89 -16.79 38.10
C LYS A 325 17.11 -15.27 38.11
N PHE A 326 17.95 -14.77 37.22
CA PHE A 326 18.17 -13.34 37.02
C PHE A 326 16.85 -12.63 36.73
N PHE A 327 16.09 -13.13 35.75
CA PHE A 327 14.89 -12.46 35.29
C PHE A 327 13.75 -12.51 36.30
N LYS A 328 13.56 -13.64 37.00
CA LYS A 328 12.61 -13.78 38.11
C LYS A 328 12.93 -12.80 39.23
N ASN A 329 14.21 -12.64 39.57
CA ASN A 329 14.63 -11.66 40.57
C ASN A 329 14.38 -10.22 40.10
N SER A 330 14.67 -9.89 38.84
CA SER A 330 14.36 -8.57 38.28
C SER A 330 12.87 -8.27 38.21
N PHE A 331 12.06 -9.27 37.86
CA PHE A 331 10.60 -9.16 37.86
C PHE A 331 10.07 -8.93 39.28
N LYS A 332 10.51 -9.73 40.25
CA LYS A 332 10.12 -9.58 41.65
C LYS A 332 10.55 -8.23 42.24
N ALA A 333 11.75 -7.77 41.91
CA ALA A 333 12.25 -6.49 42.38
C ALA A 333 11.40 -5.30 41.88
N LEU A 334 10.80 -5.40 40.69
CA LEU A 334 10.06 -4.31 40.07
C LEU A 334 8.54 -4.40 40.32
N TYR A 335 7.98 -5.60 40.37
CA TYR A 335 6.52 -5.81 40.44
C TYR A 335 6.06 -6.50 41.74
N GLY A 336 6.96 -6.75 42.70
CA GLY A 336 6.66 -7.40 43.97
C GLY A 336 6.32 -8.88 43.83
N ASP A 337 5.39 -9.38 44.65
CA ASP A 337 5.00 -10.80 44.70
C ASP A 337 3.88 -11.16 43.70
N LYS A 338 3.69 -10.38 42.62
CA LYS A 338 2.71 -10.69 41.57
C LYS A 338 3.05 -12.01 40.85
N PRO A 339 2.04 -12.78 40.41
CA PRO A 339 2.28 -14.06 39.75
C PRO A 339 3.00 -13.85 38.42
N PHE A 340 4.10 -14.59 38.21
CA PHE A 340 4.88 -14.55 36.97
C PHE A 340 4.75 -15.85 36.18
N GLU A 341 5.10 -16.99 36.78
CA GLU A 341 5.05 -18.31 36.13
C GLU A 341 3.65 -18.95 36.12
N LYS A 342 2.70 -18.37 36.85
CA LYS A 342 1.31 -18.85 36.99
C LYS A 342 0.32 -18.06 36.14
N THR A 343 0.80 -17.29 35.16
CA THR A 343 -0.06 -16.49 34.26
C THR A 343 -0.13 -17.11 32.89
N CYS A 344 -1.25 -16.93 32.18
CA CYS A 344 -1.41 -17.49 30.84
C CYS A 344 -0.44 -16.83 29.85
N GLU A 345 -0.08 -15.57 30.08
CA GLU A 345 0.87 -14.80 29.27
C GLU A 345 2.28 -15.38 29.32
N PHE A 346 2.72 -15.94 30.47
CA PHE A 346 4.02 -16.61 30.57
C PHE A 346 4.15 -17.76 29.57
N TYR A 347 3.06 -18.52 29.40
CA TYR A 347 2.99 -19.60 28.42
C TYR A 347 2.89 -19.06 26.98
N HIS A 348 1.93 -18.17 26.70
CA HIS A 348 1.68 -17.67 25.35
C HIS A 348 2.89 -16.95 24.75
N PHE A 349 3.63 -16.20 25.58
CA PHE A 349 4.85 -15.48 25.17
C PHE A 349 6.15 -16.28 25.36
N ARG A 350 6.04 -17.59 25.60
CA ARG A 350 7.17 -18.54 25.61
C ARG A 350 8.25 -18.22 26.65
N TYR A 351 7.92 -17.59 27.78
CA TYR A 351 8.89 -17.35 28.85
C TYR A 351 9.43 -18.63 29.48
N TYR A 352 8.72 -19.76 29.31
CA TYR A 352 9.21 -21.08 29.68
C TYR A 352 10.51 -21.47 28.95
N GLU A 353 10.91 -20.78 27.87
CA GLU A 353 12.20 -21.03 27.20
C GLU A 353 13.41 -20.57 28.01
N LEU A 354 13.18 -19.73 29.02
CA LEU A 354 14.18 -19.37 30.02
C LEU A 354 14.50 -20.55 30.95
N PHE A 355 13.60 -21.52 31.11
CA PHE A 355 13.83 -22.71 31.92
C PHE A 355 14.80 -23.69 31.26
N CYS A 356 15.50 -24.45 32.09
CA CYS A 356 16.08 -25.72 31.67
C CYS A 356 14.98 -26.79 31.52
N GLU A 357 15.27 -27.89 30.83
CA GLU A 357 14.25 -28.92 30.57
C GLU A 357 13.69 -29.56 31.85
N GLU A 358 14.51 -29.71 32.89
CA GLU A 358 14.07 -30.22 34.20
C GLU A 358 13.09 -29.27 34.89
N ASP A 359 13.33 -27.96 34.80
CA ASP A 359 12.46 -26.95 35.40
C ASP A 359 11.13 -26.83 34.65
N LYS A 360 11.14 -26.99 33.31
CA LYS A 360 9.89 -27.02 32.50
C LYS A 360 8.99 -28.18 32.91
N GLU A 361 9.58 -29.37 33.10
CA GLU A 361 8.84 -30.58 33.48
C GLU A 361 8.24 -30.43 34.88
N LYS A 362 9.01 -29.92 35.85
CA LYS A 362 8.49 -29.61 37.20
C LYS A 362 7.37 -28.57 37.17
N TRP A 363 7.54 -27.51 36.40
CA TRP A 363 6.52 -26.46 36.25
C TRP A 363 5.24 -27.02 35.63
N ALA A 364 5.32 -27.82 34.58
CA ALA A 364 4.15 -28.41 33.93
C ALA A 364 3.41 -29.40 34.84
N LEU A 365 4.12 -30.25 35.58
CA LEU A 365 3.52 -31.15 36.57
C LEU A 365 2.79 -30.38 37.67
N GLN A 366 3.35 -29.26 38.13
CA GLN A 366 2.68 -28.40 39.09
C GLN A 366 1.39 -27.77 38.53
N GLN A 367 1.37 -27.32 37.27
CA GLN A 367 0.14 -26.80 36.65
C GLN A 367 -0.95 -27.87 36.53
N ILE A 368 -0.57 -29.11 36.23
CA ILE A 368 -1.49 -30.25 36.15
C ILE A 368 -2.07 -30.58 37.54
N GLU A 369 -1.24 -30.57 38.58
CA GLU A 369 -1.68 -30.82 39.97
C GLU A 369 -2.59 -29.71 40.49
N ASP A 370 -2.24 -28.44 40.23
CA ASP A 370 -3.03 -27.26 40.62
C ASP A 370 -4.42 -27.26 39.95
N SER A 371 -4.65 -28.05 38.88
CA SER A 371 -5.91 -28.16 38.11
C SER A 371 -6.49 -26.81 37.68
N ALA A 372 -5.61 -25.84 37.41
CA ALA A 372 -5.98 -24.51 36.97
C ALA A 372 -6.12 -24.48 35.44
N GLU A 373 -7.32 -24.14 34.93
CA GLU A 373 -7.61 -24.02 33.48
C GLU A 373 -6.98 -22.75 32.86
N LEU A 374 -5.68 -22.53 33.07
CA LEU A 374 -4.96 -21.30 32.70
C LEU A 374 -4.95 -21.05 31.18
N LEU A 375 -5.04 -22.12 30.37
CA LEU A 375 -4.99 -22.06 28.91
C LEU A 375 -6.39 -22.17 28.27
N GLY A 376 -7.44 -22.05 29.08
CA GLY A 376 -8.84 -22.19 28.68
C GLY A 376 -9.44 -23.54 29.05
N THR A 377 -10.78 -23.59 29.07
CA THR A 377 -11.54 -24.76 29.50
C THR A 377 -11.21 -26.00 28.68
N ASN A 378 -10.97 -27.12 29.36
CA ASN A 378 -10.58 -28.41 28.77
C ASN A 378 -9.25 -28.41 27.98
N LYS A 379 -8.34 -27.44 28.21
CA LYS A 379 -7.03 -27.36 27.52
C LYS A 379 -5.83 -27.80 28.36
N ASP A 380 -6.06 -28.37 29.53
CA ASP A 380 -4.99 -28.83 30.44
C ASP A 380 -4.07 -29.90 29.82
N TYR A 381 -4.58 -30.60 28.80
CA TYR A 381 -3.80 -31.58 28.05
C TYR A 381 -2.53 -30.98 27.41
N ILE A 382 -2.50 -29.66 27.15
CA ILE A 382 -1.36 -28.97 26.54
C ILE A 382 -0.09 -29.06 27.40
N TRP A 383 -0.22 -29.10 28.73
CA TRP A 383 0.91 -29.17 29.66
C TRP A 383 1.76 -30.42 29.46
N PHE A 384 1.16 -31.52 29.00
CA PHE A 384 1.85 -32.78 28.74
C PHE A 384 2.91 -32.69 27.64
N LYS A 385 2.96 -31.61 26.84
CA LYS A 385 4.07 -31.39 25.89
C LYS A 385 5.44 -31.23 26.58
N PHE A 386 5.44 -30.87 27.87
CA PHE A 386 6.66 -30.68 28.67
C PHE A 386 6.92 -31.84 29.64
N VAL A 387 5.99 -32.79 29.74
CA VAL A 387 6.09 -33.94 30.64
C VAL A 387 6.77 -35.09 29.90
N ASN A 388 7.44 -35.99 30.64
CA ASN A 388 7.95 -37.24 30.08
C ASN A 388 6.90 -37.98 29.23
N PHE A 389 7.32 -38.46 28.06
CA PHE A 389 6.45 -39.08 27.06
C PHE A 389 5.58 -40.22 27.59
N ASP A 390 6.11 -41.14 28.41
CA ASP A 390 5.33 -42.30 28.87
C ASP A 390 4.16 -41.85 29.77
N GLN A 391 4.36 -40.82 30.59
CA GLN A 391 3.29 -40.22 31.40
C GLN A 391 2.32 -39.41 30.53
N ALA A 392 2.83 -38.61 29.61
CA ALA A 392 2.04 -37.83 28.67
C ALA A 392 1.13 -38.71 27.81
N LEU A 393 1.65 -39.80 27.26
CA LEU A 393 0.91 -40.75 26.43
C LEU A 393 -0.28 -41.36 27.18
N VAL A 394 -0.08 -41.79 28.43
CA VAL A 394 -1.15 -42.36 29.25
C VAL A 394 -2.25 -41.32 29.52
N ALA A 395 -1.88 -40.08 29.84
CA ALA A 395 -2.84 -39.02 30.11
C ALA A 395 -3.60 -38.58 28.86
N ILE A 396 -2.90 -38.30 27.76
CA ILE A 396 -3.48 -37.84 26.49
C ILE A 396 -4.42 -38.90 25.89
N LYS A 397 -4.11 -40.20 26.04
CA LYS A 397 -5.05 -41.27 25.65
C LYS A 397 -6.41 -41.13 26.33
N LYS A 398 -6.46 -40.75 27.62
CA LYS A 398 -7.72 -40.53 28.33
C LYS A 398 -8.51 -39.35 27.77
N TYR A 399 -7.84 -38.24 27.45
CA TYR A 399 -8.46 -37.08 26.81
C TYR A 399 -9.01 -37.42 25.42
N ILE A 400 -8.24 -38.10 24.58
CA ILE A 400 -8.66 -38.53 23.24
C ILE A 400 -9.89 -39.45 23.28
N LEU A 401 -10.01 -40.31 24.30
CA LEU A 401 -11.13 -41.25 24.42
C LEU A 401 -12.48 -40.56 24.66
N VAL A 402 -12.49 -39.42 25.36
CA VAL A 402 -13.72 -38.68 25.71
C VAL A 402 -14.02 -37.51 24.78
N THR A 403 -13.11 -37.20 23.83
CA THR A 403 -13.23 -36.06 22.93
C THR A 403 -13.89 -36.45 21.61
N ALA A 404 -15.05 -35.86 21.32
CA ALA A 404 -15.85 -36.16 20.13
C ALA A 404 -15.36 -35.44 18.85
N ASP A 405 -14.75 -34.27 19.00
CA ASP A 405 -14.27 -33.46 17.88
C ASP A 405 -12.96 -34.01 17.28
N GLU A 406 -12.84 -34.02 15.95
CA GLU A 406 -11.67 -34.55 15.23
C GLU A 406 -10.47 -33.61 15.30
N ASP A 407 -10.70 -32.30 15.23
CA ASP A 407 -9.65 -31.29 15.29
C ASP A 407 -9.00 -31.29 16.68
N ASP A 408 -9.80 -31.31 17.75
CA ASP A 408 -9.32 -31.35 19.14
C ASP A 408 -8.53 -32.64 19.43
N ARG A 409 -9.01 -33.80 18.95
CA ARG A 409 -8.26 -35.06 19.10
C ARG A 409 -6.92 -35.03 18.36
N ASN A 410 -6.88 -34.43 17.17
CA ASN A 410 -5.65 -34.29 16.40
C ASN A 410 -4.68 -33.29 17.09
N GLU A 411 -5.17 -32.20 17.68
CA GLU A 411 -4.36 -31.28 18.50
C GLU A 411 -3.74 -32.00 19.72
N MET A 412 -4.53 -32.83 20.42
CA MET A 412 -4.03 -33.67 21.51
C MET A 412 -2.94 -34.65 21.06
N ALA A 413 -3.05 -35.24 19.86
CA ALA A 413 -2.01 -36.09 19.31
C ALA A 413 -0.73 -35.29 18.98
N MET A 414 -0.84 -34.05 18.53
CA MET A 414 0.30 -33.17 18.24
C MET A 414 1.07 -32.76 19.50
N VAL A 415 0.40 -32.66 20.66
CA VAL A 415 1.05 -32.44 21.97
C VAL A 415 2.08 -33.54 22.26
N LEU A 416 1.77 -34.79 21.93
CA LEU A 416 2.66 -35.92 22.17
C LEU A 416 3.95 -35.86 21.35
N ILE A 417 3.91 -35.31 20.13
CA ILE A 417 5.11 -35.12 19.29
C ILE A 417 6.17 -34.31 20.03
N LYS A 418 5.75 -33.27 20.76
CA LYS A 418 6.64 -32.37 21.50
C LYS A 418 7.16 -32.98 22.80
N SER A 419 6.43 -33.94 23.39
CA SER A 419 6.88 -34.69 24.57
C SER A 419 7.90 -35.80 24.24
N CYS A 420 7.97 -36.26 23.00
CA CYS A 420 8.92 -37.28 22.57
C CYS A 420 10.36 -36.76 22.64
N LYS A 421 11.24 -37.44 23.36
CA LYS A 421 12.67 -37.05 23.50
C LYS A 421 13.60 -37.92 22.67
N ASN A 422 13.15 -39.11 22.28
CA ASN A 422 13.97 -40.09 21.55
C ASN A 422 13.13 -40.85 20.51
N GLN A 423 13.79 -41.71 19.73
CA GLN A 423 13.15 -42.45 18.63
C GLN A 423 12.18 -43.54 19.11
N LYS A 424 12.41 -44.12 20.29
CA LYS A 424 11.51 -45.12 20.88
C LYS A 424 10.17 -44.50 21.29
N ASP A 425 10.20 -43.27 21.80
CA ASP A 425 8.99 -42.49 22.09
C ASP A 425 8.21 -42.21 20.81
N LEU A 426 8.91 -41.75 19.76
CA LEU A 426 8.32 -41.48 18.45
C LEU A 426 7.71 -42.73 17.82
N GLN A 427 8.39 -43.87 17.89
CA GLN A 427 7.86 -45.14 17.42
C GLN A 427 6.53 -45.48 18.10
N LYS A 428 6.49 -45.46 19.44
CA LYS A 428 5.26 -45.71 20.22
C LYS A 428 4.15 -44.74 19.84
N LEU A 429 4.48 -43.47 19.59
CA LEU A 429 3.52 -42.46 19.15
C LEU A 429 2.98 -42.77 17.75
N PHE A 430 3.84 -43.14 16.80
CA PHE A 430 3.41 -43.46 15.43
C PHE A 430 2.55 -44.72 15.38
N GLU A 431 2.88 -45.74 16.19
CA GLU A 431 2.05 -46.94 16.35
C GLU A 431 0.66 -46.58 16.88
N TYR A 432 0.60 -45.79 17.96
CA TYR A 432 -0.68 -45.33 18.51
C TYR A 432 -1.46 -44.43 17.53
N TYR A 433 -0.78 -43.51 16.84
CA TYR A 433 -1.40 -42.63 15.85
C TYR A 433 -2.01 -43.46 14.71
N TYR A 434 -1.28 -44.46 14.21
CA TYR A 434 -1.80 -45.35 13.17
C TYR A 434 -3.00 -46.16 13.67
N GLU A 435 -2.96 -46.72 14.88
CA GLU A 435 -4.08 -47.48 15.43
C GLU A 435 -5.36 -46.65 15.60
N ARG A 436 -5.23 -45.38 16.02
CA ARG A 436 -6.37 -44.55 16.42
C ARG A 436 -6.82 -43.54 15.36
N PHE A 437 -5.90 -43.03 14.54
CA PHE A 437 -6.12 -41.87 13.66
C PHE A 437 -5.95 -42.19 12.16
N VAL A 438 -5.57 -43.42 11.78
CA VAL A 438 -5.35 -43.76 10.35
C VAL A 438 -6.59 -43.60 9.47
N ASN A 439 -7.79 -43.61 10.04
CA ASN A 439 -9.06 -43.41 9.31
C ASN A 439 -9.53 -41.95 9.28
N GLU A 440 -8.82 -41.05 9.96
CA GLU A 440 -9.13 -39.62 9.93
C GLU A 440 -8.81 -39.00 8.57
N SER A 441 -9.25 -37.75 8.39
CA SER A 441 -9.10 -37.02 7.14
C SER A 441 -7.63 -36.92 6.68
N GLY A 442 -7.43 -36.79 5.36
CA GLY A 442 -6.07 -36.66 4.80
C GLY A 442 -5.32 -35.43 5.32
N HIS A 443 -6.01 -34.32 5.60
CA HIS A 443 -5.36 -33.10 6.05
C HIS A 443 -4.84 -33.19 7.50
N HIS A 444 -5.48 -33.98 8.38
CA HIS A 444 -4.96 -34.26 9.72
C HIS A 444 -3.65 -35.05 9.70
N LYS A 445 -3.57 -36.08 8.84
CA LYS A 445 -2.33 -36.86 8.66
C LYS A 445 -1.22 -36.00 8.08
N GLU A 446 -1.54 -35.14 7.11
CA GLU A 446 -0.57 -34.16 6.58
C GLU A 446 -0.06 -33.21 7.68
N ASN A 447 -0.95 -32.70 8.52
CA ASN A 447 -0.61 -31.81 9.63
C ASN A 447 0.28 -32.50 10.66
N PHE A 448 -0.06 -33.75 11.03
CA PHE A 448 0.74 -34.57 11.93
C PHE A 448 2.16 -34.80 11.38
N ILE A 449 2.29 -35.20 10.11
CA ILE A 449 3.59 -35.40 9.46
C ILE A 449 4.39 -34.09 9.43
N ASP A 450 3.74 -32.98 9.09
CA ASP A 450 4.40 -31.68 9.04
C ASP A 450 4.97 -31.30 10.41
N GLN A 451 4.21 -31.53 11.50
CA GLN A 451 4.72 -31.32 12.86
C GLN A 451 5.85 -32.25 13.25
N VAL A 452 5.82 -33.52 12.85
CA VAL A 452 6.93 -34.45 13.10
C VAL A 452 8.21 -33.93 12.45
N VAL A 453 8.15 -33.50 11.20
CA VAL A 453 9.32 -32.99 10.46
C VAL A 453 9.83 -31.66 11.01
N GLU A 454 8.95 -30.83 11.56
CA GLU A 454 9.34 -29.55 12.19
C GLU A 454 10.06 -29.74 13.53
N ASN A 455 9.68 -30.76 14.30
CA ASN A 455 10.23 -31.00 15.64
C ASN A 455 11.35 -32.04 15.68
N HIS A 456 11.40 -32.97 14.72
CA HIS A 456 12.31 -34.12 14.72
C HIS A 456 12.99 -34.33 13.36
N ASN A 457 14.25 -34.75 13.40
CA ASN A 457 14.99 -35.06 12.18
C ASN A 457 14.66 -36.47 11.66
N ILE A 458 13.65 -36.56 10.78
CA ILE A 458 13.17 -37.82 10.21
C ILE A 458 14.24 -38.63 9.46
N PHE A 459 15.33 -38.00 9.01
CA PHE A 459 16.39 -38.69 8.27
C PHE A 459 17.34 -39.49 9.17
N GLN A 460 17.28 -39.25 10.49
CA GLN A 460 18.03 -40.00 11.50
C GLN A 460 17.22 -41.14 12.13
N PHE A 461 15.99 -41.37 11.68
CA PHE A 461 15.15 -42.45 12.21
C PHE A 461 15.78 -43.81 11.90
N ASP A 462 15.89 -44.66 12.91
CA ASP A 462 16.23 -46.07 12.77
C ASP A 462 15.11 -46.82 12.04
N GLU A 463 15.40 -48.07 11.69
CA GLU A 463 14.49 -48.88 10.88
C GLU A 463 13.12 -49.08 11.54
N GLN A 464 13.07 -49.23 12.87
CA GLN A 464 11.83 -49.47 13.60
C GLN A 464 10.95 -48.22 13.64
N CYS A 465 11.55 -47.07 14.00
CA CYS A 465 10.87 -45.79 14.04
C CYS A 465 10.41 -45.34 12.65
N TRP A 466 11.26 -45.50 11.63
CA TRP A 466 10.89 -45.21 10.25
C TRP A 466 9.77 -46.12 9.76
N THR A 467 9.81 -47.42 10.05
CA THR A 467 8.74 -48.34 9.65
C THR A 467 7.38 -47.92 10.22
N ALA A 468 7.34 -47.50 11.49
CA ALA A 468 6.12 -46.99 12.12
C ALA A 468 5.64 -45.68 11.47
N PHE A 469 6.55 -44.73 11.23
CA PHE A 469 6.24 -43.47 10.53
C PHE A 469 5.74 -43.71 9.09
N ASN A 470 6.38 -44.64 8.38
CA ASN A 470 6.11 -44.93 6.99
C ASN A 470 4.72 -45.56 6.77
N LYS A 471 4.17 -46.28 7.76
CA LYS A 471 2.76 -46.74 7.73
C LYS A 471 1.77 -45.58 7.57
N ILE A 472 2.05 -44.43 8.20
CA ILE A 472 1.23 -43.22 8.06
C ILE A 472 1.36 -42.67 6.63
N LEU A 473 2.57 -42.62 6.07
CA LEU A 473 2.81 -42.22 4.68
C LEU A 473 2.10 -43.14 3.66
N TYR A 474 2.08 -44.46 3.92
CA TYR A 474 1.29 -45.40 3.12
C TYR A 474 -0.21 -45.10 3.18
N SER A 475 -0.75 -44.75 4.35
CA SER A 475 -2.17 -44.38 4.49
C SER A 475 -2.54 -43.09 3.75
N LEU A 476 -1.56 -42.22 3.47
CA LEU A 476 -1.70 -41.04 2.61
C LEU A 476 -1.53 -41.34 1.12
N GLN A 477 -1.29 -42.60 0.73
CA GLN A 477 -1.07 -43.00 -0.67
C GLN A 477 0.16 -42.33 -1.32
N VAL A 478 1.19 -42.00 -0.54
CA VAL A 478 2.44 -41.39 -1.03
C VAL A 478 3.12 -42.24 -2.10
N TYR A 479 3.00 -43.58 -1.97
CA TYR A 479 3.57 -44.59 -2.87
C TYR A 479 2.65 -44.99 -4.03
N THR A 480 1.60 -44.22 -4.33
CA THR A 480 0.68 -44.48 -5.45
C THR A 480 1.01 -43.56 -6.62
N PRO A 481 1.06 -44.05 -7.88
CA PRO A 481 1.17 -43.18 -9.06
C PRO A 481 0.01 -42.17 -9.12
N GLY A 482 0.28 -40.89 -9.39
CA GLY A 482 -0.75 -39.84 -9.43
C GLY A 482 -1.24 -39.30 -8.06
N PHE A 483 -0.46 -39.47 -6.99
CA PHE A 483 -0.69 -38.84 -5.68
C PHE A 483 -1.03 -37.33 -5.80
N PHE A 484 -2.17 -36.93 -5.25
CA PHE A 484 -2.67 -35.55 -5.27
C PHE A 484 -2.28 -34.72 -4.03
N GLY A 485 -1.56 -35.30 -3.06
CA GLY A 485 -1.08 -34.58 -1.87
C GLY A 485 0.24 -33.85 -2.10
N LYS A 486 0.84 -33.32 -1.03
CA LYS A 486 2.07 -32.50 -1.16
C LYS A 486 3.29 -33.34 -1.57
N ASN A 487 3.86 -33.06 -2.75
CA ASN A 487 5.04 -33.75 -3.29
C ASN A 487 6.29 -33.79 -2.37
N LYS A 488 6.36 -32.95 -1.34
CA LYS A 488 7.43 -32.99 -0.33
C LYS A 488 7.52 -34.33 0.42
N TYR A 489 6.41 -35.04 0.61
CA TYR A 489 6.41 -36.33 1.32
C TYR A 489 7.16 -37.43 0.55
N ARG A 490 7.01 -37.47 -0.78
CA ARG A 490 7.80 -38.36 -1.65
C ARG A 490 9.27 -38.00 -1.61
N THR A 491 9.60 -36.71 -1.59
CA THR A 491 10.99 -36.25 -1.43
C THR A 491 11.60 -36.72 -0.10
N PHE A 492 10.84 -36.71 1.00
CA PHE A 492 11.32 -37.24 2.29
C PHE A 492 11.69 -38.72 2.20
N CYS A 493 10.84 -39.53 1.55
CA CYS A 493 11.08 -40.96 1.36
C CYS A 493 12.30 -41.23 0.48
N ILE A 494 12.49 -40.44 -0.59
CA ILE A 494 13.67 -40.54 -1.47
C ILE A 494 14.95 -40.26 -0.67
N ILE A 495 14.98 -39.15 0.06
CA ILE A 495 16.15 -38.77 0.87
C ILE A 495 16.47 -39.87 1.89
N TYR A 496 15.48 -40.35 2.62
CA TYR A 496 15.67 -41.41 3.61
C TYR A 496 16.24 -42.69 2.97
N ASN A 497 15.64 -43.18 1.88
CA ASN A 497 16.08 -44.41 1.23
C ASN A 497 17.50 -44.31 0.67
N ILE A 498 17.92 -43.14 0.16
CA ILE A 498 19.29 -42.94 -0.32
C ILE A 498 20.29 -43.00 0.84
N ILE A 499 20.04 -42.25 1.92
CA ILE A 499 20.95 -42.17 3.08
C ILE A 499 21.12 -43.54 3.75
N HIS A 500 20.02 -44.31 3.87
CA HIS A 500 20.03 -45.62 4.51
C HIS A 500 20.32 -46.79 3.55
N LYS A 501 20.59 -46.50 2.27
CA LYS A 501 20.91 -47.49 1.22
C LYS A 501 19.81 -48.55 1.04
N ASN A 502 18.55 -48.15 1.20
CA ASN A 502 17.39 -49.01 0.98
C ASN A 502 17.04 -49.10 -0.51
N GLU A 503 16.34 -50.17 -0.89
CA GLU A 503 15.80 -50.29 -2.25
C GLU A 503 14.72 -49.22 -2.52
N MET A 504 14.80 -48.57 -3.69
CA MET A 504 13.88 -47.49 -4.06
C MET A 504 12.55 -48.05 -4.55
N HIS A 505 11.45 -47.70 -3.88
CA HIS A 505 10.11 -48.11 -4.28
C HIS A 505 9.75 -47.60 -5.70
N THR A 506 9.10 -48.44 -6.51
CA THR A 506 8.79 -48.16 -7.93
C THR A 506 8.04 -46.84 -8.15
N ALA A 507 7.11 -46.50 -7.27
CA ALA A 507 6.38 -45.23 -7.33
C ALA A 507 7.26 -43.98 -7.08
N LEU A 508 8.31 -44.10 -6.26
CA LEU A 508 9.28 -43.02 -6.05
C LEU A 508 10.21 -42.89 -7.26
N THR A 509 10.60 -44.01 -7.86
CA THR A 509 11.32 -44.06 -9.14
C THR A 509 10.49 -43.42 -10.25
N HIS A 510 9.21 -43.76 -10.35
CA HIS A 510 8.28 -43.12 -11.27
C HIS A 510 8.18 -41.62 -11.01
N PHE A 511 8.09 -41.17 -9.76
CA PHE A 511 8.09 -39.75 -9.41
C PHE A 511 9.38 -39.03 -9.85
N MET A 512 10.55 -39.66 -9.69
CA MET A 512 11.82 -39.15 -10.23
C MET A 512 11.85 -39.12 -11.76
N ASP A 513 11.06 -39.99 -12.42
CA ASP A 513 10.99 -40.17 -13.88
C ASP A 513 9.91 -39.31 -14.56
N SER A 514 8.80 -38.98 -13.90
CA SER A 514 7.61 -38.38 -14.53
C SER A 514 7.32 -36.95 -14.07
N GLU A 515 7.76 -36.55 -12.88
CA GLU A 515 7.46 -35.24 -12.31
C GLU A 515 8.75 -34.42 -12.11
N ILE A 516 8.66 -33.08 -12.17
CA ILE A 516 9.79 -32.23 -11.79
C ILE A 516 9.97 -32.38 -10.28
N MET A 517 10.87 -33.28 -9.87
CA MET A 517 11.26 -33.42 -8.47
C MET A 517 11.66 -32.04 -7.96
N PRO A 518 11.00 -31.51 -6.92
CA PRO A 518 11.27 -30.15 -6.46
C PRO A 518 12.56 -30.16 -5.62
N LEU A 519 13.71 -30.15 -6.31
CA LEU A 519 15.08 -30.20 -5.77
C LEU A 519 15.35 -29.11 -4.71
N ARG A 520 14.59 -28.00 -4.74
CA ARG A 520 14.58 -26.97 -3.70
C ARG A 520 14.24 -27.50 -2.31
N TRP A 521 13.47 -28.58 -2.18
CA TRP A 521 13.19 -29.20 -0.87
C TRP A 521 14.40 -29.93 -0.30
N ILE A 522 15.22 -30.56 -1.14
CA ILE A 522 16.50 -31.15 -0.68
C ILE A 522 17.37 -30.05 -0.06
N GLN A 523 17.50 -28.90 -0.74
CA GLN A 523 18.23 -27.75 -0.19
C GLN A 523 17.63 -27.23 1.13
N ARG A 524 16.30 -27.15 1.24
CA ARG A 524 15.62 -26.68 2.47
C ARG A 524 15.93 -27.55 3.68
N HIS A 525 16.09 -28.86 3.45
CA HIS A 525 16.38 -29.86 4.48
C HIS A 525 17.87 -30.21 4.61
N SER A 526 18.75 -29.61 3.80
CA SER A 526 20.21 -29.82 3.89
C SER A 526 20.81 -29.52 5.27
N LYS A 527 20.17 -28.63 6.04
CA LYS A 527 20.53 -28.29 7.43
C LYS A 527 20.39 -29.47 8.40
N ASN A 528 19.51 -30.43 8.06
CA ASN A 528 19.22 -31.61 8.86
C ASN A 528 20.08 -32.81 8.43
N LEU A 529 21.00 -32.62 7.48
CA LEU A 529 21.85 -33.64 6.90
C LEU A 529 23.31 -33.30 7.14
N THR A 530 24.17 -34.31 7.25
CA THR A 530 25.62 -34.09 7.22
C THR A 530 26.06 -33.74 5.79
N LYS A 531 27.23 -33.12 5.66
CA LYS A 531 27.79 -32.82 4.35
C LYS A 531 27.97 -34.09 3.49
N GLU A 532 28.42 -35.17 4.11
CA GLU A 532 28.56 -36.50 3.48
C GLU A 532 27.22 -37.03 2.98
N GLN A 533 26.14 -36.94 3.78
CA GLN A 533 24.81 -37.35 3.35
C GLN A 533 24.27 -36.49 2.18
N VAL A 534 24.56 -35.19 2.18
CA VAL A 534 24.20 -34.31 1.04
C VAL A 534 24.96 -34.71 -0.22
N ASP A 535 26.24 -35.08 -0.09
CA ASP A 535 27.07 -35.56 -1.19
C ASP A 535 26.58 -36.95 -1.69
N ASP A 536 26.18 -37.87 -0.80
CA ASP A 536 25.59 -39.16 -1.17
C ASP A 536 24.28 -39.01 -1.96
N ILE A 537 23.41 -38.08 -1.54
CA ILE A 537 22.17 -37.76 -2.26
C ILE A 537 22.48 -37.19 -3.65
N TYR A 538 23.43 -36.25 -3.71
CA TYR A 538 23.88 -35.69 -4.98
C TYR A 538 24.39 -36.79 -5.90
N GLN A 539 25.29 -37.65 -5.41
CA GLN A 539 25.93 -38.69 -6.19
C GLN A 539 24.92 -39.72 -6.69
N TYR A 540 24.01 -40.19 -5.82
CA TYR A 540 22.96 -41.12 -6.21
C TYR A 540 22.07 -40.56 -7.33
N LEU A 541 21.58 -39.32 -7.16
CA LEU A 541 20.72 -38.69 -8.17
C LEU A 541 21.48 -38.38 -9.47
N PHE A 542 22.74 -37.99 -9.36
CA PHE A 542 23.62 -37.76 -10.50
C PHE A 542 23.79 -39.05 -11.31
N ASP A 543 24.19 -40.14 -10.67
CA ASP A 543 24.37 -41.45 -11.30
C ASP A 543 23.07 -41.98 -11.87
N TYR A 544 21.96 -41.77 -11.16
CA TYR A 544 20.62 -42.14 -11.63
C TYR A 544 20.26 -41.44 -12.94
N TYR A 545 20.38 -40.11 -13.01
CA TYR A 545 20.03 -39.36 -14.23
C TYR A 545 21.01 -39.59 -15.38
N VAL A 546 22.30 -39.81 -15.09
CA VAL A 546 23.30 -40.20 -16.09
C VAL A 546 22.98 -41.58 -16.66
N LYS A 547 22.61 -42.55 -15.82
CA LYS A 547 22.18 -43.89 -16.26
C LYS A 547 20.92 -43.81 -17.13
N GLN A 548 19.93 -43.00 -16.75
CA GLN A 548 18.72 -42.78 -17.56
C GLN A 548 19.06 -42.13 -18.91
N PHE A 549 19.97 -41.18 -18.94
CA PHE A 549 20.46 -40.57 -20.17
C PHE A 549 21.08 -41.62 -21.12
N HIS A 550 21.98 -42.47 -20.62
CA HIS A 550 22.59 -43.53 -21.44
C HIS A 550 21.62 -44.63 -21.85
N ALA A 551 20.62 -44.96 -21.03
CA ALA A 551 19.60 -45.97 -21.38
C ALA A 551 18.78 -45.59 -22.63
N THR A 552 18.79 -44.30 -23.01
CA THR A 552 18.12 -43.75 -24.19
C THR A 552 19.04 -43.54 -25.40
N GLU A 553 20.33 -43.92 -25.30
CA GLU A 553 21.33 -43.77 -26.36
C GLU A 553 21.12 -44.75 -27.53
N GLY A 554 21.35 -44.28 -28.77
CA GLY A 554 21.34 -45.11 -29.99
C GLY A 554 19.96 -45.48 -30.59
N LYS A 555 18.83 -45.00 -30.03
CA LYS A 555 17.48 -45.38 -30.48
C LYS A 555 16.77 -44.22 -31.20
N LYS A 556 16.17 -44.49 -32.37
CA LYS A 556 15.68 -43.46 -33.32
C LYS A 556 14.24 -42.93 -33.09
N SER A 557 13.53 -43.32 -32.02
CA SER A 557 12.14 -42.86 -31.83
C SER A 557 12.05 -41.45 -31.21
N LYS A 558 11.02 -40.69 -31.60
CA LYS A 558 10.78 -39.33 -31.12
C LYS A 558 10.59 -39.26 -29.60
N GLU A 559 9.83 -40.19 -29.03
CA GLU A 559 9.62 -40.32 -27.57
C GLU A 559 10.92 -40.58 -26.80
N LEU A 560 11.85 -41.36 -27.36
CA LEU A 560 13.14 -41.63 -26.71
C LEU A 560 14.06 -40.41 -26.76
N LYS A 561 13.97 -39.59 -27.82
CA LYS A 561 14.67 -38.30 -27.88
C LYS A 561 14.15 -37.32 -26.82
N GLU A 562 12.83 -37.26 -26.61
CA GLU A 562 12.20 -36.43 -25.57
C GLU A 562 12.63 -36.88 -24.17
N LYS A 563 12.61 -38.18 -23.88
CA LYS A 563 13.13 -38.73 -22.61
C LYS A 563 14.62 -38.44 -22.37
N ARG A 564 15.43 -38.43 -23.43
CA ARG A 564 16.86 -38.06 -23.35
C ARG A 564 17.04 -36.58 -23.03
N ILE A 565 16.21 -35.71 -23.59
CA ILE A 565 16.18 -34.27 -23.28
C ILE A 565 15.76 -34.05 -21.83
N ASP A 566 14.73 -34.74 -21.34
CA ASP A 566 14.26 -34.62 -19.96
C ASP A 566 15.32 -35.07 -18.96
N SER A 567 15.99 -36.19 -19.23
CA SER A 567 17.07 -36.72 -18.37
C SER A 567 18.24 -35.74 -18.27
N ALA A 568 18.68 -35.17 -19.40
CA ALA A 568 19.70 -34.13 -19.42
C ALA A 568 19.25 -32.86 -18.69
N SER A 569 17.98 -32.44 -18.83
CA SER A 569 17.45 -31.25 -18.18
C SER A 569 17.41 -31.40 -16.66
N ARG A 570 17.01 -32.57 -16.17
CA ARG A 570 17.01 -32.89 -14.73
C ARG A 570 18.41 -32.92 -14.14
N LEU A 571 19.39 -33.44 -14.89
CA LEU A 571 20.79 -33.41 -14.48
C LEU A 571 21.32 -31.98 -14.38
N LEU A 572 21.02 -31.11 -15.36
CA LEU A 572 21.43 -29.70 -15.33
C LEU A 572 20.81 -28.95 -14.14
N HIS A 573 19.52 -29.16 -13.85
CA HIS A 573 18.89 -28.60 -12.66
C HIS A 573 19.47 -29.16 -11.34
N LEU A 574 19.89 -30.43 -11.31
CA LEU A 574 20.61 -31.00 -10.17
C LEU A 574 21.93 -30.26 -9.95
N LEU A 575 22.74 -30.09 -11.00
CA LEU A 575 24.00 -29.36 -10.94
C LEU A 575 23.83 -27.91 -10.44
N GLU A 576 22.84 -27.19 -10.96
CA GLU A 576 22.51 -25.82 -10.51
C GLU A 576 22.14 -25.77 -9.03
N ASN A 577 21.27 -26.68 -8.57
CA ASN A 577 20.86 -26.71 -7.17
C ASN A 577 22.02 -27.10 -6.22
N PHE A 578 23.06 -27.74 -6.71
CA PHE A 578 24.25 -28.07 -5.91
C PHE A 578 25.43 -27.12 -6.16
N ASN A 579 25.19 -25.98 -6.82
CA ASN A 579 26.19 -24.96 -7.15
C ASN A 579 27.42 -25.53 -7.89
N LYS A 580 27.20 -26.53 -8.76
CA LYS A 580 28.23 -27.09 -9.63
C LYS A 580 28.50 -26.17 -10.82
N LYS A 581 29.62 -26.37 -11.52
CA LYS A 581 30.05 -25.61 -12.69
C LYS A 581 29.78 -26.38 -13.97
N ILE A 582 29.94 -25.70 -15.11
CA ILE A 582 29.80 -26.31 -16.43
C ILE A 582 30.81 -27.47 -16.63
N ASP A 583 31.99 -27.38 -16.00
CA ASP A 583 33.04 -28.39 -16.06
C ASP A 583 32.65 -29.70 -15.34
N ASP A 584 31.61 -29.66 -14.50
CA ASP A 584 31.09 -30.85 -13.79
C ASP A 584 30.06 -31.63 -14.63
N ILE A 585 29.72 -31.17 -15.84
CA ILE A 585 28.83 -31.88 -16.77
C ILE A 585 29.62 -32.99 -17.48
N PRO A 586 29.15 -34.25 -17.48
CA PRO A 586 29.77 -35.31 -18.26
C PRO A 586 29.91 -34.94 -19.75
N GLU A 587 31.08 -35.16 -20.35
CA GLU A 587 31.41 -34.73 -21.72
C GLU A 587 30.37 -35.21 -22.76
N VAL A 588 29.91 -36.45 -22.65
CA VAL A 588 28.89 -37.02 -23.54
C VAL A 588 27.55 -36.27 -23.45
N ILE A 589 27.18 -35.82 -22.25
CA ILE A 589 25.97 -35.03 -22.02
C ILE A 589 26.18 -33.59 -22.47
N LEU A 590 27.35 -33.01 -22.21
CA LEU A 590 27.70 -31.67 -22.68
C LEU A 590 27.63 -31.57 -24.21
N ASN A 591 28.23 -32.54 -24.91
CA ASN A 591 28.16 -32.63 -26.37
C ASN A 591 26.71 -32.72 -26.87
N PHE A 592 25.88 -33.57 -26.23
CA PHE A 592 24.46 -33.66 -26.56
C PHE A 592 23.69 -32.36 -26.29
N VAL A 593 23.98 -31.69 -25.18
CA VAL A 593 23.41 -30.38 -24.82
C VAL A 593 23.81 -29.32 -25.84
N GLU A 594 25.05 -29.32 -26.33
CA GLU A 594 25.52 -28.40 -27.36
C GLU A 594 24.84 -28.66 -28.71
N GLU A 595 24.71 -29.92 -29.13
CA GLU A 595 23.98 -30.32 -30.34
C GLU A 595 22.49 -29.98 -30.27
N ASN A 596 21.91 -29.98 -29.07
CA ASN A 596 20.49 -29.74 -28.82
C ASN A 596 20.26 -28.46 -28.00
N ILE A 597 21.15 -27.46 -28.13
CA ILE A 597 21.20 -26.29 -27.24
C ILE A 597 19.86 -25.60 -27.10
N LYS A 598 19.03 -25.60 -28.17
CA LYS A 598 17.65 -25.08 -28.21
C LYS A 598 16.75 -25.57 -27.08
N ASN A 599 16.94 -26.81 -26.61
CA ASN A 599 16.11 -27.40 -25.55
C ASN A 599 16.58 -27.00 -24.13
N PHE A 600 17.83 -26.57 -23.98
CA PHE A 600 18.45 -26.29 -22.68
C PHE A 600 18.70 -24.80 -22.42
N LYS A 601 18.22 -23.92 -23.30
CA LYS A 601 18.50 -22.46 -23.27
C LYS A 601 18.02 -21.72 -22.03
N HIS A 602 17.16 -22.31 -21.20
CA HIS A 602 16.67 -21.73 -19.95
C HIS A 602 17.57 -22.05 -18.75
N MET A 603 18.57 -22.92 -18.92
CA MET A 603 19.51 -23.30 -17.86
C MET A 603 20.48 -22.15 -17.59
N ASP A 604 20.60 -21.80 -16.32
CA ASP A 604 21.48 -20.76 -15.81
C ASP A 604 22.95 -21.16 -15.94
N LEU A 605 23.23 -22.46 -15.84
CA LEU A 605 24.57 -23.05 -16.01
C LEU A 605 25.21 -22.77 -17.40
N LEU A 606 24.40 -22.39 -18.40
CA LEU A 606 24.81 -22.19 -19.80
C LEU A 606 24.88 -20.70 -20.22
N LYS A 607 24.79 -19.74 -19.28
CA LYS A 607 24.66 -18.29 -19.56
C LYS A 607 25.87 -17.62 -20.25
N ASP A 608 27.10 -18.11 -20.04
CA ASP A 608 28.32 -17.46 -20.58
C ASP A 608 28.47 -17.52 -22.12
N LYS A 609 27.64 -18.32 -22.81
CA LYS A 609 27.64 -18.45 -24.28
C LYS A 609 26.61 -17.54 -25.00
N ARG A 610 25.83 -16.70 -24.30
CA ARG A 610 24.75 -15.87 -24.90
C ARG A 610 25.25 -14.52 -25.44
N VAL A 611 24.71 -14.07 -26.58
CA VAL A 611 24.97 -12.74 -27.12
C VAL A 611 24.21 -11.67 -26.33
N THR A 612 24.93 -10.69 -25.80
CA THR A 612 24.38 -9.53 -25.06
C THR A 612 24.75 -8.21 -25.73
N GLU A 613 23.98 -7.13 -25.47
CA GLU A 613 24.36 -5.78 -25.96
C GLU A 613 25.76 -5.37 -25.49
N ALA A 614 26.15 -5.75 -24.26
CA ALA A 614 27.49 -5.51 -23.73
C ALA A 614 28.58 -6.24 -24.54
N SER A 615 28.34 -7.49 -24.93
CA SER A 615 29.25 -8.26 -25.79
C SER A 615 29.39 -7.61 -27.18
N LEU A 616 28.28 -7.20 -27.80
CA LEU A 616 28.28 -6.52 -29.10
C LEU A 616 28.99 -5.15 -29.03
N MET A 617 28.81 -4.40 -27.94
CA MET A 617 29.53 -3.16 -27.70
C MET A 617 31.05 -3.36 -27.53
N ARG A 618 31.49 -4.48 -26.96
CA ARG A 618 32.92 -4.85 -26.92
C ARG A 618 33.45 -5.16 -28.31
N LEU A 619 32.67 -5.86 -29.14
CA LEU A 619 33.03 -6.13 -30.53
C LEU A 619 33.14 -4.83 -31.33
N LEU A 620 32.15 -3.92 -31.24
CA LEU A 620 32.17 -2.62 -31.92
C LEU A 620 33.40 -1.75 -31.55
N LYS A 621 33.93 -1.91 -30.33
CA LYS A 621 35.16 -1.25 -29.88
C LYS A 621 36.43 -1.90 -30.42
N LYS A 622 36.38 -3.19 -30.76
CA LYS A 622 37.51 -3.94 -31.33
C LYS A 622 37.56 -3.75 -32.85
N ASP A 623 36.46 -4.10 -33.51
CA ASP A 623 36.28 -4.07 -34.96
C ASP A 623 34.78 -4.04 -35.29
N LYS A 624 34.38 -3.07 -36.12
CA LYS A 624 32.98 -2.87 -36.53
C LYS A 624 32.40 -4.08 -37.29
N ASN A 625 33.20 -4.79 -38.08
CA ASN A 625 32.76 -5.91 -38.90
C ASN A 625 32.42 -7.16 -38.05
N LEU A 626 33.06 -7.30 -36.88
CA LEU A 626 32.74 -8.40 -35.96
C LEU A 626 31.30 -8.32 -35.45
N VAL A 627 30.71 -7.12 -35.36
CA VAL A 627 29.31 -6.95 -34.98
C VAL A 627 28.38 -7.58 -36.02
N ILE A 628 28.69 -7.40 -37.31
CA ILE A 628 27.92 -7.99 -38.42
C ILE A 628 27.99 -9.52 -38.37
N THR A 629 29.19 -10.08 -38.14
CA THR A 629 29.37 -11.55 -38.07
C THR A 629 28.57 -12.21 -36.95
N LYS A 630 28.33 -11.48 -35.84
CA LYS A 630 27.57 -11.97 -34.68
C LYS A 630 26.10 -11.56 -34.69
N LEU A 631 25.66 -10.77 -35.66
CA LEU A 631 24.28 -10.30 -35.78
C LEU A 631 23.25 -11.45 -35.97
N PRO A 632 23.55 -12.54 -36.72
CA PRO A 632 22.63 -13.68 -36.82
C PRO A 632 22.37 -14.36 -35.46
N GLU A 633 23.37 -14.43 -34.57
CA GLU A 633 23.24 -15.02 -33.24
C GLU A 633 22.29 -14.21 -32.35
N VAL A 634 22.18 -12.89 -32.56
CA VAL A 634 21.22 -12.03 -31.86
C VAL A 634 19.78 -12.50 -32.09
N MET A 635 19.44 -12.89 -33.32
CA MET A 635 18.10 -13.38 -33.67
C MET A 635 17.81 -14.80 -33.16
N ILE A 636 18.86 -15.56 -32.80
CA ILE A 636 18.76 -16.89 -32.21
C ILE A 636 18.51 -16.79 -30.70
N ASP A 637 19.17 -15.85 -30.03
CA ASP A 637 19.11 -15.65 -28.58
C ASP A 637 17.93 -14.78 -28.13
N SER A 638 17.43 -13.88 -28.99
CA SER A 638 16.21 -13.08 -28.74
C SER A 638 14.93 -13.90 -28.60
N ASN A 639 14.97 -15.20 -28.90
CA ASN A 639 13.84 -16.12 -28.69
C ASN A 639 13.56 -16.41 -27.21
N TYR A 640 14.50 -16.11 -26.30
CA TYR A 640 14.41 -16.48 -24.87
C TYR A 640 14.60 -15.28 -23.94
N ASP A 641 15.49 -14.34 -24.28
CA ASP A 641 15.72 -13.10 -23.52
C ASP A 641 15.55 -11.86 -24.41
N GLN A 642 14.93 -10.81 -23.87
CA GLN A 642 14.73 -9.56 -24.61
C GLN A 642 16.06 -8.79 -24.71
N ILE A 643 16.85 -9.03 -25.77
CA ILE A 643 18.10 -8.28 -26.03
C ILE A 643 17.75 -6.84 -26.43
N LYS A 644 18.06 -5.88 -25.57
CA LYS A 644 17.89 -4.45 -25.87
C LYS A 644 19.14 -3.94 -26.60
N LEU A 645 19.00 -3.51 -27.86
CA LEU A 645 20.11 -3.01 -28.70
C LEU A 645 20.21 -1.47 -28.76
N THR A 646 19.56 -0.76 -27.83
CA THR A 646 19.37 0.69 -27.89
C THR A 646 20.67 1.50 -27.96
N THR A 647 21.66 1.15 -27.16
CA THR A 647 22.95 1.85 -27.07
C THR A 647 23.78 1.55 -28.31
N LEU A 648 23.84 0.27 -28.71
CA LEU A 648 24.57 -0.16 -29.91
C LEU A 648 24.05 0.55 -31.15
N LEU A 649 22.74 0.47 -31.42
CA LEU A 649 22.13 1.04 -32.63
C LEU A 649 22.30 2.56 -32.71
N LYS A 650 22.25 3.27 -31.58
CA LYS A 650 22.51 4.73 -31.55
C LYS A 650 23.96 5.05 -31.90
N LYS A 651 24.93 4.27 -31.39
CA LYS A 651 26.34 4.45 -31.74
C LYS A 651 26.60 4.14 -33.21
N VAL A 652 25.99 3.08 -33.73
CA VAL A 652 26.04 2.72 -35.15
C VAL A 652 25.45 3.83 -36.02
N LYS A 653 24.24 4.33 -35.71
CA LYS A 653 23.60 5.43 -36.44
C LYS A 653 24.48 6.69 -36.51
N VAL A 654 25.18 7.00 -35.42
CA VAL A 654 25.95 8.24 -35.29
C VAL A 654 27.30 8.14 -35.98
N TYR A 655 28.08 7.08 -35.70
CA TYR A 655 29.48 7.00 -36.10
C TYR A 655 29.70 6.20 -37.39
N PHE A 656 28.72 5.40 -37.81
CA PHE A 656 28.81 4.54 -38.99
C PHE A 656 27.57 4.65 -39.90
N PRO A 657 27.00 5.86 -40.16
CA PRO A 657 25.71 6.01 -40.83
C PRO A 657 25.68 5.45 -42.27
N ASN A 658 26.81 5.52 -42.98
CA ASN A 658 26.94 5.12 -44.38
C ASN A 658 27.69 3.78 -44.56
N ASP A 659 27.87 3.01 -43.48
CA ASP A 659 28.69 1.80 -43.43
C ASP A 659 27.88 0.65 -42.78
N ILE A 660 28.36 0.04 -41.70
CA ILE A 660 27.68 -1.05 -40.97
C ILE A 660 26.23 -0.72 -40.56
N ALA A 661 25.84 0.56 -40.46
CA ALA A 661 24.43 0.93 -40.23
C ALA A 661 23.51 0.51 -41.39
N ILE A 662 23.98 0.62 -42.64
CA ILE A 662 23.23 0.20 -43.83
C ILE A 662 23.12 -1.33 -43.84
N GLU A 663 24.20 -2.04 -43.51
CA GLU A 663 24.20 -3.50 -43.44
C GLU A 663 23.27 -4.03 -42.34
N ILE A 664 23.34 -3.45 -41.14
CA ILE A 664 22.45 -3.81 -40.03
C ILE A 664 20.99 -3.49 -40.38
N LEU A 665 20.74 -2.35 -41.05
CA LEU A 665 19.39 -2.00 -41.51
C LEU A 665 18.87 -3.00 -42.54
N LYS A 666 19.69 -3.38 -43.53
CA LYS A 666 19.34 -4.40 -44.53
C LYS A 666 19.05 -5.75 -43.88
N PHE A 667 19.89 -6.18 -42.94
CA PHE A 667 19.70 -7.43 -42.19
C PHE A 667 18.32 -7.47 -41.50
N PHE A 668 17.97 -6.42 -40.74
CA PHE A 668 16.69 -6.37 -40.05
C PHE A 668 15.50 -6.19 -41.00
N ASP A 669 15.64 -5.46 -42.10
CA ASP A 669 14.59 -5.34 -43.13
C ASP A 669 14.30 -6.68 -43.82
N GLU A 670 15.34 -7.44 -44.15
CA GLU A 670 15.16 -8.79 -44.69
C GLU A 670 14.44 -9.72 -43.71
N HIS A 671 14.73 -9.62 -42.41
CA HIS A 671 14.01 -10.38 -41.38
C HIS A 671 12.53 -9.97 -41.27
N ILE A 672 12.20 -8.68 -41.42
CA ILE A 672 10.79 -8.24 -41.49
C ILE A 672 10.10 -8.87 -42.71
N LYS A 673 10.77 -8.92 -43.87
CA LYS A 673 10.22 -9.44 -45.14
C LYS A 673 10.06 -10.97 -45.18
N LYS A 674 10.96 -11.74 -44.54
CA LYS A 674 11.00 -13.22 -44.62
C LYS A 674 10.04 -13.95 -43.65
N SER A 675 9.27 -13.23 -42.83
CA SER A 675 8.77 -13.76 -41.55
C SER A 675 7.84 -15.01 -41.64
N LYS A 676 8.39 -16.14 -41.19
CA LYS A 676 7.71 -17.21 -40.41
C LYS A 676 8.36 -17.31 -39.00
N GLU A 677 8.92 -16.20 -38.51
CA GLU A 677 9.77 -16.16 -37.31
C GLU A 677 9.03 -15.70 -36.05
N ASN A 678 9.60 -15.97 -34.88
CA ASN A 678 9.06 -15.62 -33.56
C ASN A 678 8.79 -14.11 -33.40
N ASP A 679 7.73 -13.76 -32.65
CA ASP A 679 7.24 -12.39 -32.39
C ASP A 679 8.34 -11.44 -31.85
N TRP A 680 9.31 -11.95 -31.08
CA TRP A 680 10.41 -11.16 -30.52
C TRP A 680 11.43 -10.66 -31.55
N ASN A 681 11.74 -11.49 -32.54
CA ASN A 681 12.70 -11.16 -33.60
C ASN A 681 12.19 -10.00 -34.44
N MET A 682 10.91 -10.07 -34.81
CA MET A 682 10.20 -9.02 -35.53
C MET A 682 10.17 -7.70 -34.74
N ARG A 683 9.90 -7.75 -33.43
CA ARG A 683 9.93 -6.58 -32.54
C ARG A 683 11.29 -5.90 -32.52
N THR A 684 12.37 -6.68 -32.37
CA THR A 684 13.75 -6.17 -32.40
C THR A 684 14.10 -5.57 -33.76
N ALA A 685 13.69 -6.22 -34.85
CA ALA A 685 13.93 -5.74 -36.20
C ALA A 685 13.23 -4.40 -36.48
N VAL A 686 11.94 -4.30 -36.16
CA VAL A 686 11.17 -3.04 -36.30
C VAL A 686 11.77 -1.92 -35.45
N TYR A 687 12.18 -2.23 -34.22
CA TYR A 687 12.88 -1.26 -33.37
C TYR A 687 14.18 -0.77 -34.03
N ALA A 688 15.00 -1.68 -34.55
CA ALA A 688 16.25 -1.34 -35.22
C ALA A 688 16.03 -0.45 -36.45
N VAL A 689 14.99 -0.72 -37.24
CA VAL A 689 14.60 0.12 -38.38
C VAL A 689 14.20 1.53 -37.93
N PHE A 690 13.43 1.67 -36.84
CA PHE A 690 13.08 3.00 -36.31
C PHE A 690 14.30 3.80 -35.79
N ILE A 691 15.35 3.13 -35.32
CA ILE A 691 16.59 3.80 -34.94
C ILE A 691 17.43 4.14 -36.18
N LEU A 692 17.72 3.19 -37.05
CA LEU A 692 18.71 3.35 -38.13
C LEU A 692 18.14 4.04 -39.38
N GLY A 693 16.88 3.76 -39.74
CA GLY A 693 16.27 4.26 -40.97
C GLY A 693 16.19 5.79 -41.05
N ASN A 694 16.26 6.31 -42.28
CA ASN A 694 15.99 7.72 -42.58
C ASN A 694 14.47 8.00 -42.59
N GLU A 695 14.08 9.28 -42.69
CA GLU A 695 12.65 9.67 -42.63
C GLU A 695 11.84 9.09 -43.79
N VAL A 696 12.39 9.10 -45.01
CA VAL A 696 11.74 8.57 -46.21
C VAL A 696 11.43 7.08 -46.05
N TYR A 697 12.42 6.30 -45.61
CA TYR A 697 12.28 4.86 -45.42
C TYR A 697 11.24 4.52 -44.34
N LYS A 698 11.20 5.28 -43.25
CA LYS A 698 10.19 5.09 -42.19
C LYS A 698 8.78 5.38 -42.68
N LYS A 699 8.58 6.43 -43.47
CA LYS A 699 7.28 6.74 -44.09
C LYS A 699 6.83 5.58 -44.98
N GLN A 700 7.73 5.04 -45.80
CA GLN A 700 7.45 3.89 -46.66
C GLN A 700 7.10 2.63 -45.84
N LEU A 701 7.84 2.34 -44.77
CA LEU A 701 7.55 1.22 -43.88
C LEU A 701 6.16 1.34 -43.24
N LEU A 702 5.84 2.52 -42.68
CA LEU A 702 4.56 2.77 -42.04
C LEU A 702 3.39 2.67 -43.03
N ALA A 703 3.53 3.25 -44.22
CA ALA A 703 2.52 3.19 -45.26
C ALA A 703 2.28 1.74 -45.72
N LYS A 704 3.34 0.96 -45.88
CA LYS A 704 3.27 -0.44 -46.34
C LYS A 704 2.48 -1.34 -45.39
N TYR A 705 2.64 -1.17 -44.08
CA TYR A 705 2.04 -2.05 -43.08
C TYR A 705 0.85 -1.43 -42.33
N SER A 706 0.33 -0.30 -42.82
CA SER A 706 -0.79 0.40 -42.18
C SER A 706 -1.98 -0.53 -41.99
N PRO A 707 -2.64 -0.52 -40.81
CA PRO A 707 -3.92 -1.20 -40.64
C PRO A 707 -4.95 -0.68 -41.66
N THR A 708 -5.67 -1.61 -42.29
CA THR A 708 -6.75 -1.28 -43.24
C THR A 708 -8.10 -1.14 -42.55
N GLU A 709 -8.31 -1.89 -41.47
CA GLU A 709 -9.54 -1.94 -40.69
C GLU A 709 -9.23 -1.65 -39.20
N PRO A 710 -10.13 -0.99 -38.46
CA PRO A 710 -9.91 -0.70 -37.04
C PRO A 710 -10.02 -1.94 -36.14
N LYS A 711 -10.78 -2.96 -36.55
CA LYS A 711 -10.99 -4.19 -35.78
C LYS A 711 -10.08 -5.31 -36.29
N ILE A 712 -9.43 -6.05 -35.39
CA ILE A 712 -8.55 -7.16 -35.77
C ILE A 712 -9.40 -8.43 -35.95
N ASP A 713 -9.49 -8.94 -37.18
CA ASP A 713 -10.04 -10.27 -37.45
C ASP A 713 -8.95 -11.33 -37.22
N HIS A 714 -8.85 -11.81 -35.97
CA HIS A 714 -7.88 -12.82 -35.57
C HIS A 714 -7.99 -14.14 -36.34
N SER A 715 -9.10 -14.40 -37.04
CA SER A 715 -9.28 -15.62 -37.84
C SER A 715 -8.73 -15.51 -39.27
N LYS A 716 -8.56 -14.28 -39.78
CA LYS A 716 -8.16 -14.02 -41.18
C LYS A 716 -6.83 -13.28 -41.31
N ILE A 717 -6.43 -12.50 -40.30
CA ILE A 717 -5.22 -11.69 -40.39
C ILE A 717 -3.97 -12.58 -40.37
N ASP A 718 -3.04 -12.33 -41.29
CA ASP A 718 -1.72 -12.95 -41.26
C ASP A 718 -1.02 -12.57 -39.94
N ARG A 719 -0.58 -13.59 -39.18
CA ARG A 719 -0.01 -13.37 -37.85
C ARG A 719 1.30 -12.58 -37.90
N ASN A 720 2.08 -12.70 -38.96
CA ASN A 720 3.29 -11.91 -39.16
C ASN A 720 2.93 -10.46 -39.46
N LEU A 721 1.96 -10.21 -40.35
CA LEU A 721 1.49 -8.85 -40.62
C LEU A 721 1.02 -8.16 -39.34
N LEU A 722 0.19 -8.85 -38.55
CA LEU A 722 -0.28 -8.33 -37.26
C LEU A 722 0.88 -8.06 -36.31
N GLY A 723 1.85 -8.96 -36.20
CA GLY A 723 2.99 -8.74 -35.33
C GLY A 723 3.92 -7.60 -35.78
N ILE A 724 4.04 -7.32 -37.08
CA ILE A 724 4.72 -6.12 -37.59
C ILE A 724 3.95 -4.87 -37.13
N GLN A 725 2.63 -4.87 -37.29
CA GLN A 725 1.76 -3.77 -36.84
C GLN A 725 1.88 -3.55 -35.33
N GLU A 726 1.84 -4.62 -34.52
CA GLU A 726 2.05 -4.58 -33.06
C GLU A 726 3.40 -3.95 -32.71
N ALA A 727 4.47 -4.36 -33.39
CA ALA A 727 5.81 -3.84 -33.17
C ALA A 727 5.92 -2.35 -33.56
N ILE A 728 5.28 -1.94 -34.66
CA ILE A 728 5.22 -0.54 -35.07
C ILE A 728 4.54 0.31 -34.00
N CYS A 729 3.36 -0.09 -33.53
CA CYS A 729 2.61 0.60 -32.48
C CYS A 729 3.46 0.82 -31.21
N ARG A 730 4.28 -0.16 -30.84
CA ARG A 730 5.13 -0.11 -29.65
C ARG A 730 6.39 0.73 -29.83
N PHE A 731 7.02 0.68 -31.01
CA PHE A 731 8.39 1.20 -31.18
C PHE A 731 8.52 2.49 -31.98
N ALA A 732 7.48 2.93 -32.69
CA ALA A 732 7.53 4.20 -33.44
C ALA A 732 7.90 5.39 -32.53
N CYS A 733 7.55 5.33 -31.24
CA CYS A 733 7.85 6.38 -30.27
C CYS A 733 9.34 6.52 -29.89
N TYR A 734 10.17 5.55 -30.26
CA TYR A 734 11.62 5.57 -30.06
C TYR A 734 12.39 5.95 -31.33
N SER A 735 11.70 6.29 -32.41
CA SER A 735 12.32 6.63 -33.69
C SER A 735 13.22 7.87 -33.60
N PHE A 736 14.33 7.84 -34.34
CA PHE A 736 15.24 8.98 -34.52
C PHE A 736 15.45 9.29 -36.01
N PRO A 737 14.95 10.42 -36.57
CA PRO A 737 14.09 11.43 -35.93
C PRO A 737 12.68 10.88 -35.59
N PRO A 738 11.87 11.61 -34.78
CA PRO A 738 10.49 11.24 -34.49
C PRO A 738 9.67 11.04 -35.76
N VAL A 739 8.71 10.11 -35.71
CA VAL A 739 7.90 9.80 -36.89
C VAL A 739 6.80 10.86 -37.07
N PRO A 740 6.50 11.28 -38.32
CA PRO A 740 5.43 12.26 -38.57
C PRO A 740 4.08 11.79 -38.04
N LEU A 741 3.34 12.72 -37.42
CA LEU A 741 2.07 12.40 -36.76
C LEU A 741 1.04 11.80 -37.74
N ASN A 742 0.93 12.36 -38.95
CA ASN A 742 0.02 11.84 -39.97
C ASN A 742 0.32 10.39 -40.39
N ALA A 743 1.58 9.97 -40.32
CA ALA A 743 1.99 8.61 -40.68
C ALA A 743 1.65 7.59 -39.58
N ILE A 744 1.54 8.01 -38.31
CA ILE A 744 1.24 7.11 -37.19
C ILE A 744 -0.25 7.05 -36.81
N MET A 745 -1.04 8.07 -37.17
CA MET A 745 -2.49 8.09 -36.90
C MET A 745 -3.23 6.82 -37.35
N PRO A 746 -2.93 6.19 -38.51
CA PRO A 746 -3.57 4.95 -38.93
C PRO A 746 -3.37 3.76 -37.97
N TYR A 747 -2.34 3.80 -37.12
CA TYR A 747 -2.06 2.77 -36.11
C TYR A 747 -2.76 3.04 -34.77
N ILE A 748 -3.25 4.26 -34.55
CA ILE A 748 -3.97 4.67 -33.35
C ILE A 748 -5.47 4.53 -33.63
N THR A 749 -5.92 3.30 -33.92
CA THR A 749 -7.30 3.02 -34.28
C THR A 749 -7.78 1.66 -33.74
N GLY A 750 -9.07 1.57 -33.43
CA GLY A 750 -9.77 0.38 -32.93
C GLY A 750 -8.96 -0.52 -31.98
N ASP A 751 -8.78 -1.78 -32.34
CA ASP A 751 -8.12 -2.78 -31.51
C ASP A 751 -6.60 -2.56 -31.43
N TYR A 752 -5.97 -1.77 -32.30
CA TYR A 752 -4.52 -1.55 -32.26
C TYR A 752 -4.05 -0.61 -31.13
N VAL A 753 -4.98 0.16 -30.55
CA VAL A 753 -4.72 1.21 -29.55
C VAL A 753 -4.00 0.69 -28.32
N HIS A 754 -4.32 -0.51 -27.86
CA HIS A 754 -3.69 -1.07 -26.66
C HIS A 754 -2.18 -1.32 -26.87
N PHE A 755 -1.74 -1.56 -28.10
CA PHE A 755 -0.32 -1.62 -28.45
C PHE A 755 0.36 -0.25 -28.50
N CYS A 756 -0.41 0.82 -28.75
CA CYS A 756 0.06 2.20 -28.83
C CYS A 756 0.15 2.90 -27.45
N LEU A 757 -0.32 2.30 -26.36
CA LEU A 757 -0.31 2.93 -25.02
C LEU A 757 1.06 3.49 -24.59
N PRO A 758 2.21 2.81 -24.84
CA PRO A 758 3.53 3.37 -24.54
C PRO A 758 3.82 4.67 -25.30
N MET A 759 3.28 4.83 -26.52
CA MET A 759 3.51 5.99 -27.37
C MET A 759 2.90 7.26 -26.78
N PHE A 760 1.70 7.21 -26.20
CA PHE A 760 1.00 8.41 -25.71
C PHE A 760 1.83 9.18 -24.67
N ASN A 761 2.33 8.49 -23.64
CA ASN A 761 3.18 9.11 -22.62
C ASN A 761 4.56 9.50 -23.16
N MET A 762 5.11 8.69 -24.07
CA MET A 762 6.43 8.90 -24.64
C MET A 762 6.46 10.14 -25.55
N TYR A 763 5.43 10.35 -26.38
CA TYR A 763 5.32 11.53 -27.23
C TYR A 763 5.15 12.80 -26.42
N LEU A 764 4.32 12.81 -25.38
CA LEU A 764 4.23 13.96 -24.47
C LEU A 764 5.58 14.30 -23.82
N SER A 765 6.43 13.29 -23.60
CA SER A 765 7.74 13.47 -22.96
C SER A 765 8.85 13.86 -23.96
N ASN A 766 8.79 13.35 -25.20
CA ASN A 766 9.86 13.44 -26.18
C ASN A 766 9.61 14.49 -27.26
N LEU A 767 8.36 14.86 -27.56
CA LEU A 767 8.04 15.88 -28.54
C LEU A 767 8.10 17.28 -27.92
N PRO A 768 8.50 18.31 -28.69
CA PRO A 768 8.24 19.70 -28.36
C PRO A 768 6.76 19.97 -28.05
N LEU A 769 6.48 20.97 -27.22
CA LEU A 769 5.10 21.29 -26.80
C LEU A 769 4.16 21.58 -27.99
N PRO A 770 4.53 22.35 -29.03
CA PRO A 770 3.65 22.60 -30.17
C PRO A 770 3.27 21.31 -30.92
N LEU A 771 4.20 20.37 -31.08
CA LEU A 771 3.93 19.07 -31.71
C LEU A 771 3.10 18.16 -30.80
N SER A 772 3.30 18.24 -29.48
CA SER A 772 2.48 17.52 -28.50
C SER A 772 1.03 17.99 -28.53
N ILE A 773 0.79 19.31 -28.63
CA ILE A 773 -0.56 19.87 -28.75
C ILE A 773 -1.23 19.36 -30.02
N LYS A 774 -0.55 19.42 -31.19
CA LYS A 774 -1.08 18.86 -32.45
C LYS A 774 -1.46 17.38 -32.33
N PHE A 775 -0.64 16.59 -31.65
CA PHE A 775 -0.92 15.18 -31.40
C PHE A 775 -2.13 14.96 -30.48
N ILE A 776 -2.25 15.74 -29.40
CA ILE A 776 -3.38 15.64 -28.47
C ILE A 776 -4.69 16.01 -29.19
N THR A 777 -4.69 17.09 -29.98
CA THR A 777 -5.87 17.50 -30.76
C THR A 777 -6.31 16.40 -31.72
N ALA A 778 -5.38 15.79 -32.48
CA ALA A 778 -5.69 14.70 -33.40
C ALA A 778 -6.28 13.45 -32.69
N ILE A 779 -5.85 13.17 -31.47
CA ILE A 779 -6.34 12.04 -30.65
C ILE A 779 -7.71 12.32 -30.04
N LEU A 780 -8.04 13.58 -29.74
CA LEU A 780 -9.35 13.97 -29.21
C LEU A 780 -10.48 13.82 -30.25
N GLU A 781 -10.14 13.82 -31.54
CA GLU A 781 -11.06 13.56 -32.64
C GLU A 781 -11.21 12.07 -32.97
N ALA A 782 -10.40 11.19 -32.35
CA ALA A 782 -10.39 9.75 -32.61
C ALA A 782 -11.53 9.01 -31.85
N PRO A 783 -11.69 7.67 -31.98
CA PRO A 783 -12.68 6.91 -31.21
C PRO A 783 -12.55 7.03 -29.67
N ILE A 784 -13.64 6.77 -28.94
CA ILE A 784 -13.80 6.98 -27.49
C ILE A 784 -12.64 6.43 -26.63
N SER A 785 -12.14 5.22 -26.93
CA SER A 785 -11.04 4.62 -26.16
C SER A 785 -9.76 5.47 -26.21
N ILE A 786 -9.48 6.07 -27.37
CA ILE A 786 -8.32 6.93 -27.63
C ILE A 786 -8.54 8.32 -27.04
N GLN A 787 -9.75 8.89 -27.18
CA GLN A 787 -10.09 10.20 -26.61
C GLN A 787 -9.83 10.26 -25.10
N LYS A 788 -10.10 9.17 -24.36
CA LYS A 788 -9.78 9.09 -22.92
C LYS A 788 -8.31 9.36 -22.63
N HIS A 789 -7.40 8.88 -23.49
CA HIS A 789 -5.98 9.16 -23.36
C HIS A 789 -5.66 10.61 -23.76
N GLY A 790 -6.26 11.11 -24.83
CA GLY A 790 -6.17 12.52 -25.25
C GLY A 790 -6.55 13.48 -24.12
N ILE A 791 -7.68 13.25 -23.45
CA ILE A 791 -8.14 14.04 -22.30
C ILE A 791 -7.08 14.05 -21.20
N ARG A 792 -6.61 12.87 -20.77
CA ARG A 792 -5.58 12.78 -19.71
C ARG A 792 -4.29 13.50 -20.09
N MET A 793 -3.93 13.52 -21.37
CA MET A 793 -2.76 14.25 -21.86
C MET A 793 -3.01 15.76 -21.90
N ALA A 794 -4.21 16.20 -22.28
CA ALA A 794 -4.58 17.62 -22.30
C ALA A 794 -4.40 18.26 -20.92
N PHE A 795 -4.89 17.61 -19.84
CA PHE A 795 -4.71 18.07 -18.46
C PHE A 795 -3.24 18.21 -18.00
N LYS A 796 -2.31 17.56 -18.70
CA LYS A 796 -0.86 17.64 -18.45
C LYS A 796 -0.16 18.68 -19.31
N ALA A 797 -0.64 18.95 -20.52
CA ALA A 797 0.08 19.73 -21.52
C ALA A 797 -0.44 21.17 -21.69
N PHE A 798 -1.74 21.40 -21.47
CA PHE A 798 -2.38 22.68 -21.76
C PHE A 798 -2.31 23.64 -20.56
N THR A 799 -2.28 24.94 -20.86
CA THR A 799 -2.50 26.01 -19.86
C THR A 799 -3.95 25.96 -19.35
N THR A 800 -4.24 26.51 -18.18
CA THR A 800 -5.59 26.49 -17.57
C THR A 800 -6.66 27.05 -18.52
N GLU A 801 -6.38 28.18 -19.16
CA GLU A 801 -7.29 28.83 -20.12
C GLU A 801 -7.60 27.93 -21.32
N ASN A 802 -6.57 27.45 -22.02
CA ASN A 802 -6.74 26.59 -23.20
C ASN A 802 -7.37 25.25 -22.83
N LEU A 803 -7.07 24.72 -21.64
CA LEU A 803 -7.65 23.50 -21.12
C LEU A 803 -9.15 23.66 -20.90
N LYS A 804 -9.60 24.77 -20.27
CA LYS A 804 -11.03 25.04 -20.00
C LYS A 804 -11.84 25.07 -21.29
N LEU A 805 -11.36 25.79 -22.30
CA LEU A 805 -12.01 25.87 -23.60
C LEU A 805 -12.16 24.49 -24.22
N LEU A 806 -11.07 23.70 -24.24
CA LEU A 806 -11.05 22.37 -24.82
C LEU A 806 -11.99 21.39 -24.11
N ILE A 807 -11.89 21.26 -22.78
CA ILE A 807 -12.67 20.26 -22.04
C ILE A 807 -14.15 20.61 -21.99
N THR A 808 -14.49 21.90 -22.02
CA THR A 808 -15.89 22.35 -22.09
C THR A 808 -16.51 21.99 -23.42
N ASP A 809 -15.80 22.20 -24.53
CA ASP A 809 -16.26 21.82 -25.86
C ASP A 809 -16.44 20.29 -25.97
N VAL A 810 -15.46 19.51 -25.49
CA VAL A 810 -15.56 18.03 -25.47
C VAL A 810 -16.72 17.55 -24.60
N TRP A 811 -16.92 18.14 -23.41
CA TRP A 811 -18.02 17.79 -22.51
C TRP A 811 -19.40 18.04 -23.13
N ARG A 812 -19.59 19.19 -23.78
CA ARG A 812 -20.86 19.55 -24.45
C ARG A 812 -21.19 18.62 -25.62
N LYS A 813 -20.17 18.15 -26.36
CA LYS A 813 -20.34 17.28 -27.52
C LYS A 813 -20.56 15.81 -27.16
N THR A 814 -20.09 15.35 -25.99
CA THR A 814 -20.09 13.92 -25.66
C THR A 814 -21.26 13.49 -24.77
N LYS A 815 -21.96 12.44 -25.20
CA LYS A 815 -22.91 11.68 -24.36
C LYS A 815 -22.28 10.43 -23.73
N ASN A 816 -20.99 10.16 -23.97
CA ASN A 816 -20.35 8.95 -23.50
C ASN A 816 -20.01 9.05 -22.00
N VAL A 817 -20.68 8.25 -21.18
CA VAL A 817 -20.54 8.23 -19.72
C VAL A 817 -19.11 7.95 -19.23
N SER A 818 -18.32 7.21 -20.01
CA SER A 818 -16.94 6.90 -19.65
C SER A 818 -15.98 8.05 -19.95
N LEU A 819 -16.21 8.82 -21.02
CA LEU A 819 -15.46 10.07 -21.26
C LEU A 819 -15.78 11.11 -20.20
N ARG A 820 -17.06 11.27 -19.86
CA ARG A 820 -17.53 12.14 -18.78
C ARG A 820 -16.85 11.81 -17.46
N GLN A 821 -16.82 10.53 -17.07
CA GLN A 821 -16.10 10.11 -15.86
C GLN A 821 -14.60 10.45 -15.89
N VAL A 822 -13.91 10.22 -17.02
CA VAL A 822 -12.47 10.50 -17.15
C VAL A 822 -12.18 12.00 -17.04
N MET A 823 -12.99 12.85 -17.70
CA MET A 823 -12.86 14.31 -17.62
C MET A 823 -13.13 14.81 -16.21
N TYR A 824 -14.22 14.36 -15.59
CA TYR A 824 -14.61 14.78 -14.24
C TYR A 824 -13.53 14.43 -13.23
N LYS A 825 -13.00 13.19 -13.29
CA LYS A 825 -11.88 12.76 -12.44
C LYS A 825 -10.63 13.60 -12.64
N ALA A 826 -10.24 13.83 -13.90
CA ALA A 826 -9.06 14.63 -14.21
C ALA A 826 -9.20 16.08 -13.73
N LEU A 827 -10.40 16.66 -13.83
CA LEU A 827 -10.70 18.01 -13.37
C LEU A 827 -10.62 18.14 -11.84
N VAL A 828 -11.25 17.22 -11.11
CA VAL A 828 -11.18 17.18 -9.63
C VAL A 828 -9.73 17.04 -9.16
N THR A 829 -8.97 16.11 -9.75
CA THR A 829 -7.54 15.94 -9.42
C THR A 829 -6.72 17.19 -9.73
N LYS A 830 -7.03 17.90 -10.84
CA LYS A 830 -6.34 19.14 -11.19
C LYS A 830 -6.65 20.25 -10.18
N ILE A 831 -7.90 20.41 -9.75
CA ILE A 831 -8.31 21.37 -8.72
C ILE A 831 -7.59 21.08 -7.39
N ASP A 832 -7.65 19.84 -6.90
CA ASP A 832 -6.98 19.40 -5.66
C ASP A 832 -5.49 19.74 -5.66
N GLN A 833 -4.83 19.55 -6.81
CA GLN A 833 -3.41 19.84 -6.95
C GLN A 833 -3.10 21.32 -7.13
N SER A 834 -4.04 22.20 -7.48
CA SER A 834 -3.76 23.58 -7.94
C SER A 834 -3.72 24.61 -6.82
N ASN A 835 -3.21 25.83 -7.11
CA ASN A 835 -3.28 26.96 -6.17
C ASN A 835 -4.69 27.58 -6.16
N GLU A 836 -5.00 28.45 -5.19
CA GLU A 836 -6.36 28.97 -5.01
C GLU A 836 -6.91 29.69 -6.24
N ILE A 837 -6.11 30.52 -6.92
CA ILE A 837 -6.50 31.23 -8.14
C ILE A 837 -6.93 30.25 -9.24
N THR A 838 -6.10 29.24 -9.50
CA THR A 838 -6.39 28.22 -10.53
C THR A 838 -7.57 27.33 -10.13
N GLN A 839 -7.73 27.06 -8.83
CA GLN A 839 -8.86 26.31 -8.31
C GLN A 839 -10.18 27.02 -8.58
N ASP A 840 -10.25 28.32 -8.30
CA ASP A 840 -11.44 29.14 -8.53
C ASP A 840 -11.81 29.13 -10.02
N GLU A 841 -10.82 29.34 -10.91
CA GLU A 841 -11.04 29.29 -12.36
C GLU A 841 -11.58 27.94 -12.86
N LEU A 842 -11.10 26.83 -12.31
CA LEU A 842 -11.51 25.48 -12.72
C LEU A 842 -12.82 25.04 -12.08
N PHE A 843 -13.18 25.59 -10.92
CA PHE A 843 -14.38 25.21 -10.18
C PHE A 843 -15.66 25.50 -10.97
N ASP A 844 -15.73 26.64 -11.68
CA ASP A 844 -16.89 26.96 -12.53
C ASP A 844 -17.14 25.89 -13.59
N THR A 845 -16.06 25.32 -14.15
CA THR A 845 -16.15 24.25 -15.14
C THR A 845 -16.63 22.95 -14.48
N LEU A 846 -16.15 22.65 -13.27
CA LEU A 846 -16.60 21.50 -12.49
C LEU A 846 -18.09 21.61 -12.14
N ASN A 847 -18.53 22.79 -11.70
CA ASN A 847 -19.90 23.06 -11.33
C ASN A 847 -20.85 22.92 -12.54
N MET A 848 -20.44 23.43 -13.70
CA MET A 848 -21.14 23.22 -14.98
C MET A 848 -21.21 21.73 -15.37
N PHE A 849 -20.13 20.95 -15.18
CA PHE A 849 -20.19 19.51 -15.45
C PHE A 849 -21.18 18.82 -14.52
N THR A 850 -21.14 19.18 -13.24
CA THR A 850 -21.99 18.61 -12.17
C THR A 850 -23.47 18.84 -12.44
N SER A 851 -23.86 20.03 -12.93
CA SER A 851 -25.26 20.36 -13.22
C SER A 851 -25.87 19.54 -14.36
N THR A 852 -25.04 18.84 -15.13
CA THR A 852 -25.47 18.00 -16.27
C THR A 852 -25.42 16.50 -15.96
N LEU A 853 -25.19 16.10 -14.70
CA LEU A 853 -25.12 14.69 -14.32
C LEU A 853 -26.50 14.01 -14.39
N HIS A 854 -26.53 12.75 -14.84
CA HIS A 854 -27.77 11.98 -14.99
C HIS A 854 -27.60 10.48 -14.65
N THR A 855 -28.67 9.68 -14.77
CA THR A 855 -28.72 8.26 -14.33
C THR A 855 -27.64 7.37 -14.91
N ASP A 856 -27.17 7.67 -16.12
CA ASP A 856 -26.26 6.79 -16.87
C ASP A 856 -24.79 7.09 -16.52
N ASP A 857 -24.52 8.24 -15.88
CA ASP A 857 -23.18 8.58 -15.41
C ASP A 857 -22.66 7.52 -14.42
N GLN A 858 -21.35 7.32 -14.45
CA GLN A 858 -20.67 6.27 -13.68
C GLN A 858 -20.64 6.63 -12.19
N ASP A 859 -20.77 5.63 -11.30
CA ASP A 859 -20.79 5.84 -9.85
C ASP A 859 -19.50 6.52 -9.33
N GLY A 860 -18.39 6.33 -10.04
CA GLY A 860 -17.12 6.99 -9.73
C GLY A 860 -17.17 8.51 -9.82
N VAL A 861 -18.10 9.12 -10.58
CA VAL A 861 -18.29 10.58 -10.59
C VAL A 861 -18.89 11.05 -9.27
N PHE A 862 -19.95 10.40 -8.81
CA PHE A 862 -20.62 10.72 -7.54
C PHE A 862 -19.70 10.46 -6.34
N SER A 863 -18.85 9.43 -6.43
CA SER A 863 -17.84 9.15 -5.39
C SER A 863 -16.85 10.31 -5.23
N LEU A 864 -16.44 10.97 -6.33
CA LEU A 864 -15.49 12.09 -6.31
C LEU A 864 -16.07 13.35 -5.69
N ILE A 865 -17.36 13.63 -5.94
CA ILE A 865 -18.08 14.76 -5.32
C ILE A 865 -18.01 14.66 -3.79
N THR A 866 -18.13 13.44 -3.27
CA THR A 866 -18.14 13.16 -1.84
C THR A 866 -16.75 12.95 -1.23
N SER A 867 -15.68 13.14 -2.02
CA SER A 867 -14.30 12.92 -1.59
C SER A 867 -13.71 14.14 -0.88
N LYS A 868 -12.63 13.93 -0.13
CA LYS A 868 -11.89 15.01 0.55
C LYS A 868 -11.02 15.87 -0.39
N GLN A 869 -10.98 15.55 -1.69
CA GLN A 869 -10.16 16.27 -2.69
C GLN A 869 -10.74 17.64 -3.07
N ILE A 870 -12.01 17.91 -2.72
CA ILE A 870 -12.64 19.20 -2.99
C ILE A 870 -12.41 20.13 -1.79
N PRO A 871 -11.82 21.32 -2.01
CA PRO A 871 -11.67 22.34 -0.97
C PRO A 871 -12.99 22.70 -0.29
N ASP A 872 -12.97 22.91 1.02
CA ASP A 872 -14.15 23.17 1.85
C ASP A 872 -15.00 24.35 1.33
N ARG A 873 -14.36 25.41 0.82
CA ARG A 873 -15.04 26.62 0.27
C ARG A 873 -15.97 26.34 -0.91
N PHE A 874 -15.75 25.24 -1.64
CA PHE A 874 -16.57 24.85 -2.79
C PHE A 874 -17.59 23.77 -2.46
N ARG A 875 -17.45 23.12 -1.30
CA ARG A 875 -18.16 21.89 -1.00
C ARG A 875 -19.67 22.09 -0.92
N GLY A 876 -20.11 23.15 -0.23
CA GLY A 876 -21.53 23.50 -0.14
C GLY A 876 -22.15 23.65 -1.52
N LYS A 877 -21.59 24.54 -2.34
CA LYS A 877 -22.10 24.82 -3.68
C LYS A 877 -22.12 23.59 -4.59
N LEU A 878 -21.08 22.77 -4.53
CA LEU A 878 -21.01 21.54 -5.32
C LEU A 878 -22.09 20.53 -4.89
N LEU A 879 -22.35 20.38 -3.59
CA LEU A 879 -23.40 19.50 -3.07
C LEU A 879 -24.80 19.97 -3.48
N GLU A 880 -25.06 21.28 -3.44
CA GLU A 880 -26.31 21.88 -3.95
C GLU A 880 -26.55 21.51 -5.42
N THR A 881 -25.56 21.78 -6.28
CA THR A 881 -25.64 21.47 -7.71
C THR A 881 -25.82 19.97 -7.95
N THR A 882 -25.16 19.14 -7.14
CA THR A 882 -25.27 17.68 -7.25
C THR A 882 -26.67 17.23 -6.89
N TRP A 883 -27.24 17.70 -5.77
CA TRP A 883 -28.60 17.36 -5.37
C TRP A 883 -29.62 17.75 -6.44
N MET A 884 -29.51 18.95 -6.99
CA MET A 884 -30.40 19.40 -8.07
C MET A 884 -30.35 18.51 -9.31
N SER A 885 -29.18 17.93 -9.59
CA SER A 885 -28.99 17.01 -10.72
C SER A 885 -29.55 15.61 -10.44
N VAL A 886 -29.53 15.16 -9.16
CA VAL A 886 -29.90 13.78 -8.80
C VAL A 886 -31.28 13.62 -8.15
N LYS A 887 -31.92 14.69 -7.67
CA LYS A 887 -33.18 14.61 -6.90
C LYS A 887 -34.30 13.91 -7.67
N ASN A 888 -34.35 14.11 -8.99
CA ASN A 888 -35.38 13.57 -9.87
C ASN A 888 -35.04 12.18 -10.45
N LEU A 889 -33.92 11.55 -10.06
CA LEU A 889 -33.60 10.21 -10.56
C LEU A 889 -34.62 9.19 -10.03
N SER A 890 -35.05 8.28 -10.91
CA SER A 890 -36.07 7.26 -10.59
C SER A 890 -35.61 6.29 -9.49
N HIS A 891 -36.51 5.95 -8.56
CA HIS A 891 -36.27 4.94 -7.51
C HIS A 891 -36.30 3.50 -8.04
N LYS A 892 -36.71 3.27 -9.30
CA LYS A 892 -36.74 1.92 -9.91
C LYS A 892 -35.36 1.23 -9.99
N LYS A 893 -34.27 1.99 -9.93
CA LYS A 893 -32.90 1.47 -9.94
C LYS A 893 -32.27 1.71 -8.57
N SER A 894 -31.89 0.65 -7.86
CA SER A 894 -31.20 0.72 -6.57
C SER A 894 -29.97 1.63 -6.59
N LYS A 895 -29.20 1.64 -7.69
CA LYS A 895 -28.07 2.55 -7.91
C LYS A 895 -28.45 4.03 -7.71
N ASN A 896 -29.61 4.47 -8.18
CA ASN A 896 -30.04 5.87 -8.05
C ASN A 896 -30.33 6.22 -6.60
N ILE A 897 -30.95 5.30 -5.86
CA ILE A 897 -31.25 5.47 -4.43
C ILE A 897 -29.95 5.56 -3.63
N LEU A 898 -28.98 4.69 -3.91
CA LEU A 898 -27.66 4.70 -3.28
C LEU A 898 -26.90 6.02 -3.55
N ILE A 899 -27.01 6.58 -4.75
CA ILE A 899 -26.45 7.91 -5.06
C ILE A 899 -27.09 8.97 -4.18
N LYS A 900 -28.43 9.01 -4.07
CA LYS A 900 -29.15 9.97 -3.22
C LYS A 900 -28.72 9.84 -1.75
N ILE A 901 -28.70 8.62 -1.20
CA ILE A 901 -28.23 8.33 0.17
C ILE A 901 -26.85 8.94 0.41
N ARG A 902 -25.91 8.68 -0.51
CA ARG A 902 -24.53 9.18 -0.38
C ARG A 902 -24.47 10.70 -0.37
N ILE A 903 -25.26 11.37 -1.20
CA ILE A 903 -25.30 12.84 -1.25
C ILE A 903 -25.97 13.43 0.00
N VAL A 904 -27.10 12.86 0.45
CA VAL A 904 -27.81 13.29 1.66
C VAL A 904 -26.91 13.21 2.89
N ARG A 905 -26.21 12.09 3.09
CA ARG A 905 -25.20 11.94 4.16
C ARG A 905 -24.13 13.02 4.14
N LYS A 906 -23.69 13.43 2.94
CA LYS A 906 -22.69 14.49 2.80
C LYS A 906 -23.25 15.88 3.02
N ILE A 907 -24.50 16.13 2.63
CA ILE A 907 -25.19 17.38 2.95
C ILE A 907 -25.35 17.49 4.47
N GLU A 908 -25.75 16.41 5.15
CA GLU A 908 -25.85 16.37 6.62
C GLU A 908 -24.50 16.68 7.29
N GLN A 909 -23.45 15.95 6.89
CA GLN A 909 -22.11 16.15 7.43
C GLN A 909 -21.58 17.58 7.25
N TYR A 910 -21.96 18.25 6.16
CA TYR A 910 -21.48 19.59 5.80
C TYR A 910 -22.61 20.63 5.83
N ILE A 911 -23.62 20.43 6.66
CA ILE A 911 -24.83 21.28 6.70
C ILE A 911 -24.50 22.76 6.91
N LYS A 912 -23.47 23.06 7.71
CA LYS A 912 -22.99 24.43 7.98
C LYS A 912 -22.46 25.15 6.74
N LEU A 913 -22.02 24.41 5.71
CA LEU A 913 -21.46 24.92 4.44
C LEU A 913 -22.50 24.99 3.32
N VAL A 914 -23.65 24.31 3.45
CA VAL A 914 -24.73 24.30 2.46
C VAL A 914 -25.65 25.48 2.74
N ASP A 915 -26.16 26.13 1.68
CA ASP A 915 -27.15 27.18 1.85
C ASP A 915 -28.42 26.65 2.55
N ARG A 916 -28.79 27.30 3.68
CA ARG A 916 -29.90 26.85 4.53
C ARG A 916 -31.24 26.94 3.80
N ALA A 917 -31.46 28.03 3.06
CA ALA A 917 -32.69 28.24 2.28
C ALA A 917 -32.85 27.17 1.19
N PHE A 918 -31.76 26.82 0.50
CA PHE A 918 -31.72 25.67 -0.41
C PHE A 918 -32.10 24.37 0.30
N CYS A 919 -31.42 24.03 1.41
CA CYS A 919 -31.65 22.77 2.11
C CYS A 919 -33.10 22.65 2.61
N LYS A 920 -33.67 23.74 3.14
CA LYS A 920 -35.07 23.82 3.54
C LYS A 920 -36.00 23.47 2.39
N LYS A 921 -35.90 24.23 1.29
CA LYS A 921 -36.86 24.19 0.19
C LYS A 921 -36.73 22.93 -0.65
N GLU A 922 -35.50 22.54 -1.00
CA GLU A 922 -35.23 21.51 -2.00
C GLU A 922 -35.10 20.09 -1.41
N ILE A 923 -35.02 19.97 -0.08
CA ILE A 923 -34.82 18.69 0.61
C ILE A 923 -35.81 18.52 1.77
N VAL A 924 -35.70 19.35 2.81
CA VAL A 924 -36.37 19.12 4.11
C VAL A 924 -37.89 19.27 4.00
N GLN A 925 -38.38 20.43 3.54
CA GLN A 925 -39.82 20.67 3.38
C GLN A 925 -40.44 19.68 2.40
N LEU A 926 -39.76 19.41 1.28
CA LEU A 926 -40.24 18.48 0.26
C LEU A 926 -40.38 17.06 0.83
N HIS A 927 -39.46 16.63 1.69
CA HIS A 927 -39.51 15.32 2.35
C HIS A 927 -40.65 15.23 3.37
N ILE A 928 -40.79 16.25 4.23
CA ILE A 928 -41.89 16.36 5.20
C ILE A 928 -43.24 16.33 4.48
N ASP A 929 -43.41 17.12 3.42
CA ASP A 929 -44.64 17.19 2.64
C ASP A 929 -44.97 15.85 1.98
N ASN A 930 -43.97 15.15 1.44
CA ASN A 930 -44.20 13.86 0.80
C ASN A 930 -44.57 12.78 1.82
N MET A 931 -43.85 12.69 2.94
CA MET A 931 -44.04 11.61 3.91
C MET A 931 -45.29 11.79 4.76
N LEU A 932 -45.49 13.00 5.29
CA LEU A 932 -46.52 13.27 6.30
C LEU A 932 -47.77 13.89 5.67
N VAL A 933 -47.63 15.02 4.96
CA VAL A 933 -48.79 15.75 4.40
C VAL A 933 -49.48 14.94 3.30
N LYS A 934 -48.71 14.31 2.40
CA LYS A 934 -49.22 13.41 1.35
C LYS A 934 -49.42 11.97 1.82
N LYS A 935 -49.20 11.69 3.12
CA LYS A 935 -49.46 10.41 3.77
C LYS A 935 -48.79 9.21 3.07
N GLN A 936 -47.53 9.36 2.69
CA GLN A 936 -46.74 8.30 2.03
C GLN A 936 -45.96 7.41 3.01
N ILE A 937 -46.11 7.65 4.31
CA ILE A 937 -45.52 6.79 5.33
C ILE A 937 -46.18 5.41 5.33
N GLN A 938 -45.37 4.36 5.36
CA GLN A 938 -45.83 2.97 5.31
C GLN A 938 -44.96 2.07 6.19
N ASP A 939 -45.43 0.85 6.46
CA ASP A 939 -44.77 -0.11 7.35
C ASP A 939 -43.49 -0.70 6.79
N SER A 940 -43.44 -0.83 5.47
CA SER A 940 -42.35 -1.44 4.75
C SER A 940 -42.08 -0.68 3.47
N PHE A 941 -40.82 -0.32 3.28
CA PHE A 941 -40.29 0.14 2.02
C PHE A 941 -39.37 -0.94 1.45
N THR A 942 -38.96 -0.82 0.18
CA THR A 942 -37.81 -1.61 -0.26
C THR A 942 -36.61 -1.26 0.61
N VAL A 943 -35.70 -2.22 0.86
CA VAL A 943 -34.55 -2.02 1.76
C VAL A 943 -33.79 -0.72 1.48
N TYR A 944 -33.57 -0.39 0.20
CA TYR A 944 -32.88 0.84 -0.20
C TYR A 944 -33.70 2.11 0.00
N GLU A 945 -35.02 2.06 -0.17
CA GLU A 945 -35.90 3.21 0.08
C GLU A 945 -35.99 3.52 1.58
N ASP A 946 -36.08 2.48 2.41
CA ASP A 946 -36.04 2.63 3.87
C ASP A 946 -34.74 3.32 4.32
N ASP A 947 -33.59 2.87 3.79
CA ASP A 947 -32.31 3.52 4.04
C ASP A 947 -32.31 4.99 3.60
N LEU A 948 -32.80 5.31 2.39
CA LEU A 948 -32.87 6.70 1.94
C LEU A 948 -33.75 7.56 2.86
N PHE A 949 -34.89 7.05 3.30
CA PHE A 949 -35.78 7.82 4.17
C PHE A 949 -35.20 8.03 5.56
N LYS A 950 -34.50 7.03 6.12
CA LYS A 950 -33.75 7.20 7.38
C LYS A 950 -32.72 8.33 7.26
N GLU A 951 -31.96 8.37 6.18
CA GLU A 951 -30.95 9.42 5.95
C GLU A 951 -31.59 10.79 5.72
N MET A 952 -32.71 10.87 5.01
CA MET A 952 -33.46 12.12 4.83
C MET A 952 -34.03 12.64 6.16
N TRP A 953 -34.50 11.75 7.03
CA TRP A 953 -34.95 12.12 8.38
C TRP A 953 -33.80 12.50 9.30
N SER A 954 -32.65 11.82 9.21
CA SER A 954 -31.42 12.22 9.89
C SER A 954 -30.98 13.63 9.50
N LEU A 955 -30.93 13.92 8.19
CA LEU A 955 -30.64 15.26 7.66
C LEU A 955 -31.68 16.29 8.13
N THR A 956 -32.96 15.93 8.15
CA THR A 956 -34.04 16.79 8.67
C THR A 956 -33.80 17.14 10.13
N SER A 957 -33.51 16.14 10.98
CA SER A 957 -33.20 16.36 12.39
C SER A 957 -31.98 17.27 12.56
N MET A 958 -30.92 17.05 11.79
CA MET A 958 -29.72 17.89 11.81
C MET A 958 -30.03 19.34 11.38
N PHE A 959 -30.79 19.52 10.29
CA PHE A 959 -31.20 20.84 9.81
C PHE A 959 -31.99 21.63 10.87
N LEU A 960 -32.93 20.96 11.55
CA LEU A 960 -33.78 21.57 12.56
C LEU A 960 -32.95 22.06 13.74
N ILE A 961 -31.96 21.28 14.19
CA ILE A 961 -31.14 21.69 15.32
C ILE A 961 -30.11 22.74 14.92
N SER A 962 -29.45 22.67 13.76
CA SER A 962 -28.35 23.57 13.37
C SER A 962 -28.78 25.02 13.04
N CYS A 963 -29.26 25.76 14.03
CA CYS A 963 -29.70 27.16 13.90
C CYS A 963 -28.55 28.12 14.21
N LYS A 964 -28.37 29.18 13.39
CA LYS A 964 -27.36 30.21 13.61
C LYS A 964 -27.91 31.45 14.31
N ASP A 965 -29.19 31.73 14.14
CA ASP A 965 -29.88 32.89 14.69
C ASP A 965 -31.36 32.57 15.03
N GLU A 966 -32.08 33.58 15.53
CA GLU A 966 -33.49 33.46 15.90
C GLU A 966 -34.42 33.26 14.69
N SER A 967 -34.02 33.71 13.51
CA SER A 967 -34.78 33.46 12.28
C SER A 967 -34.72 31.97 11.92
N ASP A 968 -33.53 31.37 11.99
CA ASP A 968 -33.31 29.95 11.79
C ASP A 968 -34.10 29.10 12.81
N LEU A 969 -34.15 29.54 14.07
CA LEU A 969 -34.93 28.88 15.12
C LEU A 969 -36.42 28.90 14.77
N ASN A 970 -37.00 30.08 14.50
CA ASN A 970 -38.43 30.21 14.20
C ASN A 970 -38.84 29.35 12.99
N GLU A 971 -37.96 29.27 11.99
CA GLU A 971 -38.13 28.39 10.85
C GLU A 971 -38.16 26.90 11.26
N SER A 972 -37.21 26.46 12.09
CA SER A 972 -37.19 25.09 12.62
C SER A 972 -38.43 24.77 13.45
N LEU A 973 -38.88 25.68 14.32
CA LEU A 973 -40.08 25.50 15.14
C LEU A 973 -41.34 25.32 14.27
N THR A 974 -41.47 26.12 13.21
CA THR A 974 -42.59 26.01 12.26
C THR A 974 -42.61 24.63 11.57
N LEU A 975 -41.45 24.10 11.20
CA LEU A 975 -41.36 22.76 10.60
C LEU A 975 -41.68 21.65 11.61
N ILE A 976 -41.24 21.81 12.86
CA ILE A 976 -41.57 20.88 13.95
C ILE A 976 -43.09 20.84 14.18
N ASP A 977 -43.76 22.01 14.18
CA ASP A 977 -45.22 22.07 14.30
C ASP A 977 -45.90 21.26 13.20
N VAL A 978 -45.44 21.38 11.95
CA VAL A 978 -45.97 20.59 10.83
C VAL A 978 -45.75 19.10 11.05
N VAL A 979 -44.53 18.69 11.42
CA VAL A 979 -44.21 17.26 11.62
C VAL A 979 -45.09 16.64 12.71
N TYR A 980 -45.20 17.29 13.87
CA TYR A 980 -45.96 16.73 14.99
C TYR A 980 -47.47 16.79 14.75
N LYS A 981 -47.98 17.89 14.18
CA LYS A 981 -49.40 17.99 13.82
C LYS A 981 -49.82 16.86 12.88
N GLU A 982 -49.09 16.67 11.77
CA GLU A 982 -49.41 15.62 10.80
C GLU A 982 -49.23 14.20 11.36
N THR A 983 -48.27 14.02 12.27
CA THR A 983 -48.05 12.75 12.98
C THR A 983 -49.21 12.45 13.95
N PHE A 984 -49.67 13.45 14.69
CA PHE A 984 -50.79 13.32 15.63
C PHE A 984 -52.12 13.07 14.91
N ASP A 985 -52.35 13.75 13.79
CA ASP A 985 -53.53 13.52 12.94
C ASP A 985 -53.58 12.09 12.38
N GLN A 986 -52.42 11.43 12.25
CA GLN A 986 -52.28 10.07 11.73
C GLN A 986 -51.91 9.04 12.80
N TRP A 987 -52.05 9.38 14.09
CA TRP A 987 -51.57 8.57 15.22
C TRP A 987 -52.09 7.13 15.24
N SER A 988 -53.33 6.92 14.77
CA SER A 988 -53.99 5.62 14.75
C SER A 988 -53.77 4.83 13.45
N TYR A 989 -52.80 5.23 12.61
CA TYR A 989 -52.47 4.50 11.39
C TYR A 989 -51.77 3.17 11.72
N VAL A 990 -52.42 2.07 11.36
CA VAL A 990 -51.99 0.69 11.61
C VAL A 990 -51.78 -0.02 10.28
N SER A 991 -50.68 -0.76 10.17
CA SER A 991 -50.37 -1.55 8.99
C SER A 991 -51.10 -2.90 8.95
N LYS A 992 -50.94 -3.67 7.87
CA LYS A 992 -51.57 -4.99 7.72
C LYS A 992 -51.16 -5.99 8.81
N ASP A 993 -49.98 -5.80 9.40
CA ASP A 993 -49.43 -6.66 10.45
C ASP A 993 -49.71 -6.12 11.87
N ASN A 994 -50.71 -5.24 12.02
CA ASN A 994 -51.07 -4.58 13.28
C ASN A 994 -49.94 -3.71 13.88
N ILE A 995 -49.04 -3.17 13.05
CA ILE A 995 -47.95 -2.28 13.48
C ILE A 995 -48.38 -0.82 13.40
N TYR A 996 -48.19 -0.04 14.48
CA TYR A 996 -48.45 1.40 14.51
C TYR A 996 -47.32 2.20 13.85
N VAL A 997 -47.40 2.40 12.54
CA VAL A 997 -46.33 2.97 11.71
C VAL A 997 -45.97 4.40 12.12
N VAL A 998 -46.97 5.27 12.26
CA VAL A 998 -46.77 6.70 12.57
C VAL A 998 -46.30 6.90 14.00
N MET A 999 -46.77 6.05 14.94
CA MET A 999 -46.26 6.05 16.30
C MET A 999 -44.77 5.71 16.28
N ARG A 1000 -44.37 4.61 15.64
CA ARG A 1000 -42.96 4.21 15.51
C ARG A 1000 -42.11 5.33 14.91
N PHE A 1001 -42.57 5.97 13.84
CA PHE A 1001 -41.88 7.12 13.25
C PHE A 1001 -41.68 8.26 14.26
N CYS A 1002 -42.70 8.62 15.04
CA CYS A 1002 -42.59 9.66 16.05
C CYS A 1002 -41.48 9.35 17.06
N PHE A 1003 -41.42 8.10 17.53
CA PHE A 1003 -40.36 7.63 18.42
C PHE A 1003 -38.97 7.72 17.78
N ASP A 1004 -38.83 7.24 16.54
CA ASP A 1004 -37.57 7.24 15.80
C ASP A 1004 -37.10 8.68 15.51
N PHE A 1005 -38.02 9.59 15.17
CA PHE A 1005 -37.71 10.99 14.92
C PHE A 1005 -37.24 11.73 16.18
N ILE A 1006 -37.87 11.47 17.33
CA ILE A 1006 -37.41 11.98 18.64
C ILE A 1006 -36.01 11.47 18.96
N ASN A 1007 -35.75 10.19 18.71
CA ASN A 1007 -34.43 9.60 18.93
C ASN A 1007 -33.37 10.24 18.02
N ASN A 1008 -33.68 10.48 16.75
CA ASN A 1008 -32.77 11.15 15.83
C ASN A 1008 -32.43 12.58 16.29
N ILE A 1009 -33.42 13.38 16.70
CA ILE A 1009 -33.16 14.73 17.24
C ILE A 1009 -32.26 14.66 18.49
N LYS A 1010 -32.54 13.71 19.39
CA LYS A 1010 -31.72 13.47 20.58
C LYS A 1010 -30.27 13.15 20.20
N GLU A 1011 -30.05 12.13 19.37
CA GLU A 1011 -28.73 11.67 18.94
C GLU A 1011 -27.94 12.77 18.25
N LYS A 1012 -28.55 13.48 17.27
CA LYS A 1012 -27.91 14.56 16.54
C LYS A 1012 -27.49 15.72 17.43
N SER A 1013 -28.32 16.03 18.43
CA SER A 1013 -27.94 17.08 19.37
C SER A 1013 -26.68 16.71 20.16
N PHE A 1014 -26.43 15.44 20.50
CA PHE A 1014 -25.21 15.00 21.21
C PHE A 1014 -23.94 15.08 20.36
N GLU A 1015 -24.05 14.99 19.03
CA GLU A 1015 -22.92 15.11 18.11
C GLU A 1015 -22.39 16.56 18.01
N GLU A 1016 -23.25 17.56 18.19
CA GLU A 1016 -22.84 18.97 18.26
C GLU A 1016 -22.28 19.29 19.66
N SER A 1017 -21.02 19.69 19.74
CA SER A 1017 -20.41 20.14 20.99
C SER A 1017 -21.25 21.25 21.61
N GLN A 1018 -21.46 21.21 22.94
CA GLN A 1018 -22.26 22.17 23.71
C GLN A 1018 -22.04 23.65 23.38
N MET A 1019 -20.87 24.03 22.87
CA MET A 1019 -20.47 25.42 22.66
C MET A 1019 -21.02 26.05 21.37
N ASP A 1020 -21.55 25.26 20.42
CA ASP A 1020 -21.85 25.75 19.07
C ASP A 1020 -23.33 26.07 18.80
N ASN A 1021 -24.27 25.67 19.66
CA ASN A 1021 -25.70 25.76 19.33
C ASN A 1021 -26.61 26.03 20.53
N VAL A 1022 -26.83 27.32 20.82
CA VAL A 1022 -27.67 27.83 21.92
C VAL A 1022 -29.16 27.50 21.74
N TYR A 1023 -29.58 27.12 20.52
CA TYR A 1023 -30.99 26.95 20.17
C TYR A 1023 -31.55 25.54 20.40
N ILE A 1024 -30.71 24.58 20.81
CA ILE A 1024 -31.15 23.20 21.10
C ILE A 1024 -32.20 23.15 22.22
N ILE A 1025 -31.99 23.90 23.32
CA ILE A 1025 -32.93 23.89 24.45
C ILE A 1025 -34.31 24.44 24.05
N PRO A 1026 -34.42 25.63 23.41
CA PRO A 1026 -35.71 26.11 22.89
C PRO A 1026 -36.43 25.11 21.99
N ILE A 1027 -35.71 24.40 21.12
CA ILE A 1027 -36.28 23.36 20.24
C ILE A 1027 -36.86 22.20 21.05
N LEU A 1028 -36.09 21.67 22.02
CA LEU A 1028 -36.53 20.55 22.85
C LEU A 1028 -37.71 20.93 23.77
N GLU A 1029 -37.73 22.17 24.28
CA GLU A 1029 -38.86 22.71 25.03
C GLU A 1029 -40.12 22.82 24.19
N HIS A 1030 -40.00 23.26 22.94
CA HIS A 1030 -41.12 23.32 22.01
C HIS A 1030 -41.68 21.93 21.69
N ILE A 1031 -40.81 20.96 21.41
CA ILE A 1031 -41.21 19.55 21.21
C ILE A 1031 -41.92 19.01 22.45
N THR A 1032 -41.37 19.30 23.64
CA THR A 1032 -41.96 18.90 24.91
C THR A 1032 -43.37 19.45 25.05
N LYS A 1033 -43.58 20.74 24.73
CA LYS A 1033 -44.89 21.39 24.79
C LYS A 1033 -45.89 20.70 23.85
N LEU A 1034 -45.49 20.43 22.60
CA LEU A 1034 -46.34 19.71 21.63
C LEU A 1034 -46.74 18.31 22.13
N LEU A 1035 -45.82 17.60 22.77
CA LEU A 1035 -46.11 16.31 23.40
C LEU A 1035 -47.06 16.46 24.61
N GLU A 1036 -46.93 17.49 25.44
CA GLU A 1036 -47.85 17.72 26.57
C GLU A 1036 -49.29 18.02 26.10
N GLU A 1037 -49.43 18.72 24.99
CA GLU A 1037 -50.71 19.12 24.40
C GLU A 1037 -51.41 17.99 23.61
N PHE A 1038 -50.74 16.85 23.39
CA PHE A 1038 -51.33 15.74 22.64
C PHE A 1038 -52.47 15.04 23.41
N PRO A 1039 -53.68 14.89 22.83
CA PRO A 1039 -54.87 14.38 23.54
C PRO A 1039 -54.74 12.98 24.14
N LEU A 1040 -53.87 12.12 23.59
CA LEU A 1040 -53.63 10.75 24.08
C LEU A 1040 -52.31 10.68 24.87
N ALA A 1041 -52.15 11.58 25.86
CA ALA A 1041 -50.93 11.69 26.67
C ALA A 1041 -50.44 10.37 27.28
N HIS A 1042 -51.34 9.43 27.61
CA HIS A 1042 -50.98 8.10 28.12
C HIS A 1042 -50.25 7.21 27.09
N LYS A 1043 -50.46 7.43 25.78
CA LYS A 1043 -49.78 6.66 24.71
C LYS A 1043 -48.39 7.19 24.36
N ILE A 1044 -48.06 8.40 24.80
CA ILE A 1044 -46.79 9.09 24.55
C ILE A 1044 -46.02 9.35 25.85
N TYR A 1045 -46.32 8.61 26.91
CA TYR A 1045 -45.67 8.77 28.20
C TYR A 1045 -44.14 8.59 28.12
N VAL A 1046 -43.69 7.48 27.52
CA VAL A 1046 -42.26 7.16 27.32
C VAL A 1046 -41.51 8.24 26.52
N PRO A 1047 -41.96 8.67 25.32
CA PRO A 1047 -41.27 9.70 24.55
C PRO A 1047 -41.34 11.06 25.24
N PHE A 1048 -42.45 11.41 25.90
CA PHE A 1048 -42.56 12.63 26.70
C PHE A 1048 -41.53 12.66 27.83
N PHE A 1049 -41.47 11.61 28.66
CA PHE A 1049 -40.49 11.49 29.73
C PHE A 1049 -39.06 11.63 29.20
N LYS A 1050 -38.75 10.92 28.10
CA LYS A 1050 -37.44 10.93 27.46
C LYS A 1050 -37.03 12.34 27.03
N VAL A 1051 -37.87 13.05 26.28
CA VAL A 1051 -37.56 14.42 25.81
C VAL A 1051 -37.49 15.40 26.97
N LYS A 1052 -38.42 15.33 27.93
CA LYS A 1052 -38.45 16.23 29.09
C LYS A 1052 -37.21 16.06 29.97
N PHE A 1053 -36.87 14.81 30.32
CA PHE A 1053 -35.68 14.52 31.10
C PHE A 1053 -34.42 14.94 30.34
N TYR A 1054 -34.37 14.67 29.03
CA TYR A 1054 -33.25 15.10 28.20
C TYR A 1054 -33.07 16.62 28.16
N THR A 1055 -34.16 17.37 28.00
CA THR A 1055 -34.17 18.84 28.02
C THR A 1055 -33.62 19.38 29.34
N ASN A 1056 -34.01 18.75 30.45
CA ASN A 1056 -33.52 19.12 31.77
C ASN A 1056 -32.02 18.85 31.93
N ILE A 1057 -31.54 17.70 31.45
CA ILE A 1057 -30.11 17.37 31.45
C ILE A 1057 -29.32 18.40 30.63
N ARG A 1058 -29.82 18.80 29.46
CA ARG A 1058 -29.20 19.86 28.66
C ARG A 1058 -29.05 21.19 29.42
N LYS A 1059 -30.09 21.62 30.13
CA LYS A 1059 -30.04 22.82 30.99
C LYS A 1059 -29.04 22.68 32.14
N ILE A 1060 -28.89 21.47 32.69
CA ILE A 1060 -27.88 21.22 33.74
C ILE A 1060 -26.47 21.36 33.16
N MET A 1061 -26.26 20.88 31.94
CA MET A 1061 -24.95 20.95 31.30
C MET A 1061 -24.52 22.38 30.93
N GLU A 1062 -25.42 23.38 30.93
CA GLU A 1062 -25.06 24.81 30.82
C GLU A 1062 -24.40 25.37 32.09
N LYS A 1063 -24.46 24.64 33.21
CA LYS A 1063 -23.87 25.05 34.48
C LYS A 1063 -22.40 24.63 34.58
N THR A 1064 -21.67 25.29 35.47
CA THR A 1064 -20.29 24.89 35.81
C THR A 1064 -20.32 23.61 36.66
N LEU A 1065 -19.95 22.48 36.05
CA LEU A 1065 -19.90 21.16 36.69
C LEU A 1065 -18.44 20.75 36.96
N THR A 1066 -18.12 20.37 38.19
CA THR A 1066 -16.73 20.11 38.64
C THR A 1066 -16.34 18.63 38.58
N ASP A 1067 -17.24 17.75 38.99
CA ASP A 1067 -17.03 16.32 39.13
C ASP A 1067 -18.36 15.55 39.10
N ALA A 1068 -18.31 14.22 39.09
CA ALA A 1068 -19.49 13.36 39.00
C ALA A 1068 -20.42 13.49 40.23
N GLU A 1069 -19.89 13.71 41.44
CA GLU A 1069 -20.69 13.88 42.64
C GLU A 1069 -21.48 15.19 42.60
N HIS A 1070 -20.81 16.30 42.28
CA HIS A 1070 -21.46 17.60 42.12
C HIS A 1070 -22.50 17.58 40.99
N THR A 1071 -22.18 16.90 39.89
CA THR A 1071 -23.10 16.72 38.75
C THR A 1071 -24.36 15.97 39.16
N SER A 1072 -24.22 14.89 39.94
CA SER A 1072 -25.33 14.05 40.36
C SER A 1072 -26.41 14.80 41.14
N LYS A 1073 -26.03 15.76 42.00
CA LYS A 1073 -26.98 16.56 42.79
C LYS A 1073 -27.94 17.36 41.92
N PHE A 1074 -27.46 17.95 40.82
CA PHE A 1074 -28.32 18.66 39.88
C PHE A 1074 -29.24 17.72 39.10
N VAL A 1075 -28.71 16.56 38.67
CA VAL A 1075 -29.47 15.53 37.98
C VAL A 1075 -30.62 15.01 38.85
N VAL A 1076 -30.32 14.64 40.09
CA VAL A 1076 -31.29 14.11 41.07
C VAL A 1076 -32.39 15.12 41.32
N ASN A 1077 -32.05 16.37 41.63
CA ASN A 1077 -33.04 17.42 41.84
C ASN A 1077 -33.98 17.58 40.64
N SER A 1078 -33.45 17.52 39.42
CA SER A 1078 -34.27 17.64 38.22
C SER A 1078 -35.11 16.39 37.94
N LEU A 1079 -34.60 15.20 38.24
CA LEU A 1079 -35.29 13.93 38.01
C LEU A 1079 -36.43 13.76 39.02
N VAL A 1080 -36.18 14.07 40.31
CA VAL A 1080 -37.20 14.04 41.36
C VAL A 1080 -38.34 14.99 41.04
N LYS A 1081 -38.03 16.25 40.65
CA LYS A 1081 -39.05 17.23 40.26
C LYS A 1081 -39.89 16.77 39.06
N LEU A 1082 -39.26 16.10 38.08
CA LEU A 1082 -39.97 15.54 36.93
C LEU A 1082 -40.91 14.41 37.34
N ILE A 1083 -40.45 13.50 38.20
CA ILE A 1083 -41.26 12.39 38.70
C ILE A 1083 -42.43 12.89 39.56
N GLU A 1084 -42.21 13.89 40.41
CA GLU A 1084 -43.28 14.51 41.21
C GLU A 1084 -44.31 15.24 40.33
N ASP A 1085 -43.89 15.96 39.30
CA ASP A 1085 -44.79 16.58 38.32
C ASP A 1085 -45.65 15.52 37.59
N LEU A 1086 -45.04 14.40 37.20
CA LEU A 1086 -45.77 13.28 36.59
C LEU A 1086 -46.73 12.61 37.56
N LYS A 1087 -46.34 12.46 38.83
CA LYS A 1087 -47.18 11.88 39.88
C LYS A 1087 -48.38 12.76 40.20
N THR A 1088 -48.18 14.06 40.34
CA THR A 1088 -49.26 15.03 40.64
C THR A 1088 -50.27 15.16 39.49
N LYS A 1089 -49.83 14.91 38.26
CA LYS A 1089 -50.69 14.87 37.07
C LYS A 1089 -51.37 13.52 36.82
N ASP A 1090 -51.19 12.54 37.72
CA ASP A 1090 -51.66 11.14 37.55
C ASP A 1090 -51.16 10.50 36.23
N LYS A 1091 -49.92 10.83 35.85
CA LYS A 1091 -49.28 10.38 34.61
C LYS A 1091 -48.10 9.43 34.87
N LEU A 1092 -47.83 9.04 36.12
CA LEU A 1092 -46.72 8.14 36.46
C LEU A 1092 -47.18 6.68 36.37
N ALA A 1093 -46.64 5.91 35.41
CA ALA A 1093 -46.94 4.49 35.25
C ALA A 1093 -45.84 3.63 35.89
N GLU A 1094 -46.11 3.08 37.08
CA GLU A 1094 -45.15 2.24 37.80
C GLU A 1094 -44.75 0.97 37.03
N SER A 1095 -45.63 0.47 36.16
CA SER A 1095 -45.36 -0.67 35.27
C SER A 1095 -44.25 -0.42 34.23
N LEU A 1096 -43.78 0.82 34.07
CA LEU A 1096 -42.72 1.20 33.12
C LEU A 1096 -41.37 1.46 33.79
N LEU A 1097 -41.20 1.04 35.04
CA LEU A 1097 -39.99 1.28 35.84
C LEU A 1097 -38.69 0.90 35.09
N ASP A 1098 -38.65 -0.28 34.47
CA ASP A 1098 -37.46 -0.75 33.75
C ASP A 1098 -37.18 0.12 32.51
N THR A 1099 -38.21 0.47 31.74
CA THR A 1099 -38.08 1.38 30.59
C THR A 1099 -37.59 2.77 30.99
N LEU A 1100 -38.09 3.30 32.10
CA LEU A 1100 -37.65 4.59 32.63
C LEU A 1100 -36.20 4.51 33.12
N SER A 1101 -35.83 3.40 33.75
CA SER A 1101 -34.47 3.14 34.18
C SER A 1101 -33.48 3.09 33.01
N ASP A 1102 -33.85 2.42 31.92
CA ASP A 1102 -33.05 2.39 30.69
C ASP A 1102 -32.90 3.79 30.09
N ILE A 1103 -33.97 4.59 30.08
CA ILE A 1103 -33.93 5.97 29.58
C ILE A 1103 -32.99 6.83 30.43
N VAL A 1104 -33.11 6.75 31.75
CA VAL A 1104 -32.26 7.50 32.69
C VAL A 1104 -30.80 7.07 32.50
N SER A 1105 -30.52 5.78 32.49
CA SER A 1105 -29.16 5.25 32.31
C SER A 1105 -28.54 5.73 30.99
N ASN A 1106 -29.26 5.62 29.88
CA ASN A 1106 -28.75 6.02 28.57
C ASN A 1106 -28.46 7.53 28.49
N ILE A 1107 -29.37 8.37 29.00
CA ILE A 1107 -29.16 9.82 28.99
C ILE A 1107 -27.97 10.21 29.89
N LEU A 1108 -27.77 9.53 31.02
CA LEU A 1108 -26.62 9.78 31.89
C LEU A 1108 -25.29 9.31 31.29
N ARG A 1109 -25.30 8.19 30.55
CA ARG A 1109 -24.13 7.76 29.77
C ARG A 1109 -23.76 8.79 28.71
N ASP A 1110 -24.75 9.27 27.95
CA ASP A 1110 -24.54 10.29 26.92
C ASP A 1110 -24.01 11.61 27.55
N MET A 1111 -24.54 12.02 28.70
CA MET A 1111 -24.08 13.20 29.46
C MET A 1111 -22.64 13.04 29.95
N ALA A 1112 -22.31 11.89 30.56
CA ALA A 1112 -20.97 11.62 31.08
C ALA A 1112 -19.91 11.63 29.96
N LEU A 1113 -20.24 11.09 28.78
CA LEU A 1113 -19.37 11.12 27.61
C LEU A 1113 -19.01 12.56 27.20
N LEU A 1114 -20.00 13.46 27.15
CA LEU A 1114 -19.78 14.87 26.82
C LEU A 1114 -18.95 15.60 27.89
N LEU A 1115 -19.20 15.30 29.17
CA LEU A 1115 -18.46 15.88 30.30
C LEU A 1115 -17.08 15.23 30.51
N LYS A 1116 -16.72 14.21 29.72
CA LYS A 1116 -15.51 13.38 29.90
C LYS A 1116 -15.41 12.79 31.31
N GLN A 1117 -16.55 12.42 31.89
CA GLN A 1117 -16.67 11.76 33.18
C GLN A 1117 -16.92 10.26 32.98
N ASN A 1118 -16.63 9.45 34.00
CA ASN A 1118 -17.00 8.03 33.98
C ASN A 1118 -18.53 7.89 34.18
N ALA A 1119 -19.19 7.28 33.21
CA ALA A 1119 -20.65 7.16 33.20
C ALA A 1119 -21.20 6.34 34.36
N ASP A 1120 -20.59 5.20 34.68
CA ASP A 1120 -21.08 4.33 35.74
C ASP A 1120 -20.86 4.96 37.13
N ILE A 1121 -19.79 5.74 37.31
CA ILE A 1121 -19.56 6.52 38.53
C ILE A 1121 -20.63 7.60 38.68
N LEU A 1122 -20.92 8.37 37.62
CA LEU A 1122 -21.99 9.38 37.64
C LEU A 1122 -23.36 8.74 37.95
N ILE A 1123 -23.69 7.63 37.30
CA ILE A 1123 -24.94 6.89 37.54
C ILE A 1123 -24.99 6.40 38.99
N ALA A 1124 -23.89 5.87 39.54
CA ALA A 1124 -23.83 5.41 40.93
C ALA A 1124 -24.09 6.54 41.94
N TYR A 1125 -23.48 7.72 41.75
CA TYR A 1125 -23.78 8.89 42.57
C TYR A 1125 -25.25 9.30 42.48
N VAL A 1126 -25.80 9.38 41.26
CA VAL A 1126 -27.24 9.68 41.04
C VAL A 1126 -28.13 8.67 41.76
N CYS A 1127 -27.80 7.38 41.71
CA CYS A 1127 -28.57 6.34 42.39
C CYS A 1127 -28.52 6.50 43.92
N ILE A 1128 -27.34 6.73 44.50
CA ILE A 1128 -27.18 6.93 45.96
C ILE A 1128 -27.99 8.12 46.48
N ASP A 1129 -28.00 9.21 45.72
CA ASP A 1129 -28.71 10.43 46.09
C ASP A 1129 -30.23 10.29 45.87
N LEU A 1130 -30.66 9.52 44.87
CA LEU A 1130 -32.09 9.20 44.67
C LEU A 1130 -32.70 8.42 45.84
N LEU A 1131 -31.91 7.63 46.59
CA LEU A 1131 -32.40 6.83 47.73
C LEU A 1131 -32.98 7.69 48.87
N GLU A 1132 -32.67 8.98 48.93
CA GLU A 1132 -33.15 9.89 49.98
C GLU A 1132 -34.55 10.46 49.70
N ASN A 1133 -35.21 10.01 48.62
CA ASN A 1133 -36.47 10.57 48.13
C ASN A 1133 -37.65 9.55 48.23
N SER A 1134 -38.71 9.79 47.47
CA SER A 1134 -39.94 8.98 47.48
C SER A 1134 -39.73 7.49 47.15
N PHE A 1135 -40.69 6.64 47.53
CA PHE A 1135 -40.70 5.19 47.25
C PHE A 1135 -40.39 4.83 45.79
N PHE A 1136 -41.01 5.53 44.83
CA PHE A 1136 -40.75 5.30 43.40
C PHE A 1136 -39.30 5.64 43.00
N ASN A 1137 -38.72 6.69 43.57
CA ASN A 1137 -37.33 7.07 43.29
C ASN A 1137 -36.35 6.02 43.82
N ILE A 1138 -36.66 5.38 44.94
CA ILE A 1138 -35.87 4.26 45.47
C ILE A 1138 -35.93 3.06 44.52
N LEU A 1139 -37.12 2.70 44.02
CA LEU A 1139 -37.27 1.63 43.04
C LEU A 1139 -36.55 1.94 41.72
N LEU A 1140 -36.64 3.17 41.22
CA LEU A 1140 -35.93 3.61 40.01
C LEU A 1140 -34.42 3.59 40.21
N SER A 1141 -33.95 4.00 41.39
CA SER A 1141 -32.55 3.95 41.76
C SER A 1141 -32.01 2.51 41.77
N ILE A 1142 -32.76 1.57 42.37
CA ILE A 1142 -32.44 0.14 42.33
C ILE A 1142 -32.38 -0.33 40.87
N ALA A 1143 -33.39 -0.04 40.05
CA ALA A 1143 -33.45 -0.44 38.65
C ALA A 1143 -32.31 0.16 37.79
N THR A 1144 -31.76 1.32 38.16
CA THR A 1144 -30.75 2.06 37.36
C THR A 1144 -29.30 1.78 37.78
N MET A 1145 -29.05 1.40 39.03
CA MET A 1145 -27.70 1.18 39.56
C MET A 1145 -26.91 0.13 38.75
N PRO A 1146 -25.69 0.43 38.25
CA PRO A 1146 -24.92 -0.51 37.42
C PRO A 1146 -24.49 -1.76 38.19
N LEU A 1147 -24.38 -2.90 37.49
CA LEU A 1147 -24.03 -4.19 38.11
C LEU A 1147 -22.54 -4.54 37.99
N ASP A 1148 -21.85 -4.13 36.93
CA ASP A 1148 -20.47 -4.52 36.67
C ASP A 1148 -19.71 -3.45 35.87
N PRO A 1149 -18.68 -2.78 36.45
CA PRO A 1149 -17.88 -1.80 35.73
C PRO A 1149 -16.76 -2.44 34.89
N TYR A 1150 -16.61 -2.03 33.62
CA TYR A 1150 -15.48 -2.39 32.75
C TYR A 1150 -14.39 -1.29 32.75
N TYR A 1151 -13.61 -1.11 33.82
CA TYR A 1151 -12.73 0.09 33.96
C TYR A 1151 -11.33 -0.14 34.56
N SER A 1152 -10.57 0.95 34.64
CA SER A 1152 -9.28 1.07 35.33
C SER A 1152 -9.41 0.78 36.83
N GLU A 1153 -8.31 0.38 37.46
CA GLU A 1153 -8.26 -0.05 38.86
C GLU A 1153 -8.72 1.04 39.86
N THR A 1154 -8.46 2.31 39.55
CA THR A 1154 -8.91 3.47 40.35
C THR A 1154 -10.41 3.67 40.31
N ASP A 1155 -11.03 3.52 39.13
CA ASP A 1155 -12.47 3.70 38.94
C ASP A 1155 -13.25 2.52 39.56
N ILE A 1156 -12.68 1.31 39.50
CA ILE A 1156 -13.25 0.12 40.16
C ILE A 1156 -13.29 0.31 41.68
N THR A 1157 -12.23 0.87 42.28
CA THR A 1157 -12.16 1.08 43.73
C THR A 1157 -13.23 2.08 44.19
N LEU A 1158 -13.32 3.23 43.52
CA LEU A 1158 -14.34 4.24 43.82
C LEU A 1158 -15.76 3.70 43.56
N PHE A 1159 -15.98 2.99 42.47
CA PHE A 1159 -17.29 2.39 42.17
C PHE A 1159 -17.70 1.37 43.25
N ARG A 1160 -16.80 0.51 43.72
CA ARG A 1160 -17.08 -0.45 44.81
C ARG A 1160 -17.41 0.24 46.12
N GLU A 1161 -16.74 1.35 46.44
CA GLU A 1161 -17.07 2.18 47.60
C GLU A 1161 -18.51 2.73 47.50
N LEU A 1162 -18.85 3.30 46.35
CA LEU A 1162 -20.19 3.82 46.06
C LEU A 1162 -21.26 2.70 46.12
N GLN A 1163 -20.98 1.54 45.53
CA GLN A 1163 -21.87 0.39 45.58
C GLN A 1163 -22.09 -0.11 47.01
N THR A 1164 -21.03 -0.14 47.84
CA THR A 1164 -21.14 -0.50 49.26
C THR A 1164 -22.00 0.50 50.02
N ARG A 1165 -21.82 1.79 49.77
CA ARG A 1165 -22.62 2.88 50.36
C ARG A 1165 -24.10 2.76 49.94
N PHE A 1166 -24.35 2.44 48.67
CA PHE A 1166 -25.68 2.21 48.11
C PHE A 1166 -26.39 1.03 48.80
N ILE A 1167 -25.73 -0.13 48.88
CA ILE A 1167 -26.26 -1.34 49.53
C ILE A 1167 -26.56 -1.07 51.01
N LYS A 1168 -25.65 -0.41 51.73
CA LYS A 1168 -25.84 -0.07 53.15
C LYS A 1168 -27.07 0.80 53.36
N LYS A 1169 -27.31 1.78 52.48
CA LYS A 1169 -28.52 2.63 52.54
C LYS A 1169 -29.79 1.81 52.28
N ILE A 1170 -29.80 0.93 51.28
CA ILE A 1170 -30.97 0.08 50.97
C ILE A 1170 -31.30 -0.89 52.11
N ASN A 1171 -30.29 -1.54 52.70
CA ASN A 1171 -30.49 -2.49 53.80
C ASN A 1171 -31.12 -1.85 55.05
N ASN A 1172 -30.97 -0.53 55.21
CA ASN A 1172 -31.59 0.21 56.31
C ASN A 1172 -33.07 0.59 56.03
N ILE A 1173 -33.58 0.34 54.82
CA ILE A 1173 -34.97 0.64 54.43
C ILE A 1173 -35.83 -0.60 54.69
N ASN A 1174 -36.68 -0.53 55.72
CA ASN A 1174 -37.59 -1.61 56.10
C ASN A 1174 -38.89 -1.59 55.27
N ASN A 1175 -38.80 -2.01 54.00
CA ASN A 1175 -39.96 -2.12 53.10
C ASN A 1175 -39.82 -3.36 52.21
N PHE A 1176 -40.84 -4.22 52.21
CA PHE A 1176 -40.82 -5.52 51.53
C PHE A 1176 -40.60 -5.42 50.01
N ASP A 1177 -41.27 -4.49 49.34
CA ASP A 1177 -41.20 -4.34 47.87
C ASP A 1177 -39.82 -3.86 47.43
N ILE A 1178 -39.22 -2.93 48.18
CA ILE A 1178 -37.84 -2.46 47.96
C ILE A 1178 -36.83 -3.60 48.13
N GLN A 1179 -36.99 -4.41 49.18
CA GLN A 1179 -36.12 -5.56 49.43
C GLN A 1179 -36.28 -6.64 48.35
N SER A 1180 -37.50 -6.84 47.84
CA SER A 1180 -37.80 -7.76 46.74
C SER A 1180 -37.13 -7.31 45.43
N TYR A 1181 -37.23 -6.03 45.07
CA TYR A 1181 -36.56 -5.47 43.89
C TYR A 1181 -35.03 -5.53 44.00
N TYR A 1182 -34.49 -5.20 45.18
CA TYR A 1182 -33.06 -5.34 45.46
C TYR A 1182 -32.59 -6.78 45.28
N PHE A 1183 -33.30 -7.75 45.87
CA PHE A 1183 -32.98 -9.17 45.76
C PHE A 1183 -33.01 -9.64 44.30
N ASN A 1184 -34.06 -9.30 43.55
CA ASN A 1184 -34.18 -9.70 42.14
C ASN A 1184 -33.05 -9.15 41.28
N LYS A 1185 -32.65 -7.89 41.48
CA LYS A 1185 -31.63 -7.27 40.64
C LYS A 1185 -30.20 -7.66 41.02
N PHE A 1186 -29.88 -7.68 42.31
CA PHE A 1186 -28.50 -7.84 42.79
C PHE A 1186 -28.18 -9.24 43.31
N VAL A 1187 -29.16 -9.97 43.83
CA VAL A 1187 -28.92 -11.29 44.45
C VAL A 1187 -29.26 -12.41 43.47
N ALA A 1188 -30.42 -12.36 42.79
CA ALA A 1188 -30.82 -13.39 41.84
C ALA A 1188 -29.96 -13.39 40.56
N ASN A 1189 -29.53 -12.22 40.08
CA ASN A 1189 -28.58 -12.13 38.96
C ASN A 1189 -27.17 -12.63 39.31
N ASP A 1190 -26.71 -12.38 40.54
CA ASP A 1190 -25.40 -12.87 41.01
C ASP A 1190 -25.43 -14.39 41.24
N PHE A 1191 -26.59 -14.94 41.65
CA PHE A 1191 -26.84 -16.37 41.69
C PHE A 1191 -26.91 -17.00 40.29
N ARG A 1192 -27.55 -16.35 39.30
CA ARG A 1192 -27.51 -16.79 37.89
C ARG A 1192 -26.10 -16.77 37.31
N LYS A 1193 -25.34 -15.69 37.52
CA LYS A 1193 -23.94 -15.60 37.08
C LYS A 1193 -23.05 -16.70 37.68
N ARG A 1194 -23.27 -17.09 38.95
CA ARG A 1194 -22.56 -18.21 39.61
C ARG A 1194 -23.05 -19.60 39.23
N VAL A 1195 -24.20 -19.72 38.58
CA VAL A 1195 -24.77 -20.98 38.08
C VAL A 1195 -24.47 -21.17 36.58
N GLU A 1196 -24.22 -20.08 35.85
CA GLU A 1196 -23.82 -20.07 34.43
C GLU A 1196 -22.29 -19.94 34.22
N SER A 1197 -21.52 -19.60 35.27
CA SER A 1197 -20.05 -19.75 35.36
C SER A 1197 -19.68 -21.08 35.99
#